data_AF-A0AAW9RTJ9-F1
#
_entry.id   AF-A0AAW9RTJ9-F1
#
_cell.length_a   1.000
_cell.length_b   1.000
_cell.length_c   1.000
_cell.angle_alpha   90.00
_cell.angle_beta   90.00
_cell.angle_gamma   90.00
#
_symmetry.space_group_name_H-M   'P 1'
#
loop_
_entity.id
_entity.type
_entity.pdbx_description
1 polymer ?
#
loop_
_entity_poly.entity_id
_entity_poly.type
_entity_poly.pdbx_seq_one_letter_code
_entity_poly.pdbx_strand_id
1 'polypeptide(L)'
;MRNNWIQLAMVGWMAALLYCTPKQNTSTSDDIEQADSLTNSAKKEDMPDLPDSLKVPPAPVLSPQEALASFRLEDGFRVEIVATEPEVSTPVAMTFDAKGRIWVAEMNGYMPNIEGSGEELPTGRIMILEDKDENGHREHSKTFLDNLVLPRALCLVYGGLLYAEPPNLWFVEIQNDQPAHKVLVDSAYAVDGNVEHQPNGLLLARDNWIYSAKSNARYRKIQGKWIKERTTFRGQWGISQDDFGHLFYNTNSSQLRADYILPDGDQRDRKPLLNQALNIDIVGNQHVYPVRMTPGVNRGYLEDFLDEEWKLINFTAACGPVIYRGDNFPEAYYGNAFVAEPSANLIKRNLVCEKEGRLIAKQAYQQREFFASTDERFRPVNLYNAPDGCLYVLDMYRGIIQHKTYMTEFLSKQVKERKLDTPITMGRIYRVVHQDKSPSLIPDLSGATTQQLVNYLSFKNGWIRDKAQQMLIEQNQPGTAEKMETLIQQATSPIGKVHALWVLEGIGKVRLKTIQSAFNEEDISVKATALRVSEVLKGQIAEPTLLTLLQKATKPTENKAVTLQAILSLGKFASPQSVQVLTQLGTSYSSDTLLLGAITSSLATKEAKALALLEKNNQTQHPFYSYLQGYLSTQKNKKNEAILALDETELKQYDTGKKLFTQHCSTCHGEDGAGIEPLAPPLAGSEWVNGDYDPLILITLHGLQGPVTVNGKVYQPPMVQPQMPGLKYNTDFTDEKVAAVLSYIRNTWGNHSSFVEPGRVNQLRNRYKDRKKPFTEKELQALGNQAQ
;
A
#
# COMPACT_ATOMS: atom_id res chain seq x y z
N MET A 1 -17.18 -62.27 -0.96
CA MET A 1 -16.53 -63.05 -2.05
C MET A 1 -15.79 -62.04 -2.91
N ARG A 2 -14.45 -61.99 -2.79
CA ARG A 2 -13.48 -62.57 -3.77
C ARG A 2 -13.60 -61.88 -5.14
N ASN A 3 -12.60 -61.27 -5.76
CA ASN A 3 -11.13 -61.30 -5.73
C ASN A 3 -10.63 -59.93 -6.30
N ASN A 4 -9.49 -59.31 -5.93
CA ASN A 4 -8.09 -59.72 -6.08
C ASN A 4 -7.77 -59.99 -7.59
N TRP A 5 -6.82 -59.33 -8.27
CA TRP A 5 -5.38 -59.33 -8.03
C TRP A 5 -4.65 -58.23 -8.84
N ILE A 6 -3.64 -57.67 -8.18
CA ILE A 6 -2.51 -56.91 -8.69
C ILE A 6 -1.37 -57.90 -9.02
N GLN A 7 -0.65 -57.64 -10.12
CA GLN A 7 0.68 -58.15 -10.47
C GLN A 7 1.48 -56.89 -10.89
N LEU A 8 2.77 -56.68 -10.64
CA LEU A 8 3.89 -57.50 -10.20
C LEU A 8 5.05 -56.51 -9.94
N ALA A 9 5.71 -56.54 -8.78
CA ALA A 9 7.09 -56.04 -8.62
C ALA A 9 7.62 -56.36 -7.21
N MET A 10 8.44 -57.41 -7.09
CA MET A 10 9.47 -57.51 -6.06
C MET A 10 10.53 -58.53 -6.48
N VAL A 11 11.70 -58.38 -5.84
CA VAL A 11 12.93 -59.19 -5.87
C VAL A 11 13.87 -58.78 -7.01
N GLY A 12 15.10 -58.31 -6.79
CA GLY A 12 15.94 -58.22 -5.58
C GLY A 12 17.40 -58.48 -6.00
N TRP A 13 18.36 -57.85 -5.31
CA TRP A 13 19.67 -58.39 -4.87
C TRP A 13 20.85 -57.41 -4.89
N MET A 14 21.72 -57.69 -3.92
CA MET A 14 22.88 -56.98 -3.43
C MET A 14 24.17 -57.58 -4.02
N ALA A 15 25.23 -56.76 -4.04
CA ALA A 15 26.65 -57.08 -3.83
C ALA A 15 27.57 -57.58 -4.99
N ALA A 16 28.54 -56.71 -5.30
CA ALA A 16 29.99 -56.89 -5.12
C ALA A 16 30.94 -57.31 -6.29
N LEU A 17 31.91 -56.39 -6.52
CA LEU A 17 33.37 -56.56 -6.67
C LEU A 17 34.04 -56.79 -8.05
N LEU A 18 34.94 -55.82 -8.34
CA LEU A 18 36.29 -55.88 -8.96
C LEU A 18 36.44 -56.03 -10.50
N TYR A 19 37.05 -55.03 -11.16
CA TYR A 19 38.50 -55.03 -11.50
C TYR A 19 38.99 -53.70 -12.15
N CYS A 20 40.11 -53.17 -11.61
CA CYS A 20 41.25 -52.36 -12.14
C CYS A 20 41.04 -51.10 -13.02
N THR A 21 41.80 -49.98 -12.93
CA THR A 21 42.86 -49.41 -12.04
C THR A 21 43.11 -47.96 -12.51
N PRO A 22 43.54 -47.02 -11.64
CA PRO A 22 43.82 -45.62 -11.98
C PRO A 22 45.33 -45.33 -12.15
N LYS A 23 45.69 -44.26 -12.88
CA LYS A 23 47.05 -43.70 -12.93
C LYS A 23 47.12 -42.38 -12.17
N GLN A 24 48.14 -42.28 -11.30
CA GLN A 24 48.50 -41.17 -10.41
C GLN A 24 49.35 -40.09 -11.10
N ASN A 25 49.34 -38.87 -10.52
CA ASN A 25 50.51 -38.04 -10.10
C ASN A 25 49.96 -36.75 -9.46
N THR A 26 49.99 -36.50 -8.15
CA THR A 26 51.08 -36.09 -7.21
C THR A 26 51.70 -34.71 -7.44
N SER A 27 51.42 -33.76 -6.53
CA SER A 27 52.35 -32.84 -5.80
C SER A 27 51.51 -31.77 -5.07
N THR A 28 51.30 -31.83 -3.76
CA THR A 28 52.07 -31.23 -2.64
C THR A 28 52.22 -29.70 -2.66
N SER A 29 51.91 -29.15 -1.49
CA SER A 29 52.09 -27.80 -0.94
C SER A 29 53.45 -27.16 -1.22
N ASP A 30 53.38 -26.02 -1.91
CA ASP A 30 54.11 -24.76 -1.67
C ASP A 30 53.04 -23.68 -1.97
N ASP A 31 52.37 -23.13 -0.96
CA ASP A 31 52.74 -21.89 -0.27
C ASP A 31 53.17 -20.79 -1.28
N ILE A 32 52.25 -19.86 -1.58
CA ILE A 32 52.24 -18.49 -1.04
C ILE A 32 53.38 -17.66 -1.66
N GLU A 33 53.00 -16.55 -2.33
CA GLU A 33 53.84 -15.56 -3.05
C GLU A 33 53.95 -15.75 -4.57
N GLN A 34 52.94 -15.29 -5.31
CA GLN A 34 53.06 -14.56 -6.60
C GLN A 34 51.68 -14.37 -7.24
N ALA A 35 50.85 -13.54 -6.62
CA ALA A 35 49.72 -12.92 -7.30
C ALA A 35 49.52 -11.45 -6.89
N ASP A 36 50.55 -10.84 -6.27
CA ASP A 36 50.69 -9.39 -6.12
C ASP A 36 51.63 -8.90 -7.21
N SER A 37 51.09 -8.44 -8.35
CA SER A 37 51.64 -7.34 -9.16
C SER A 37 51.02 -7.29 -10.56
N LEU A 38 49.71 -7.06 -10.68
CA LEU A 38 49.15 -6.44 -11.88
C LEU A 38 48.07 -5.44 -11.48
N THR A 39 48.48 -4.39 -10.78
CA THR A 39 47.68 -3.19 -10.54
C THR A 39 47.73 -2.25 -11.75
N ASN A 40 46.55 -1.65 -12.00
CA ASN A 40 46.28 -0.38 -12.68
C ASN A 40 46.32 -0.33 -14.21
N SER A 41 45.14 -0.37 -14.83
CA SER A 41 44.32 0.85 -15.02
C SER A 41 43.09 0.56 -15.91
N ALA A 42 41.94 0.33 -15.29
CA ALA A 42 40.64 0.44 -15.96
C ALA A 42 39.64 0.97 -14.93
N LYS A 43 39.24 2.24 -15.09
CA LYS A 43 38.39 2.98 -14.16
C LYS A 43 37.09 2.20 -13.86
N LYS A 44 36.90 1.85 -12.59
CA LYS A 44 35.57 1.72 -11.98
C LYS A 44 34.85 3.05 -12.20
N GLU A 45 33.58 3.01 -12.52
CA GLU A 45 32.73 4.19 -12.43
C GLU A 45 31.38 3.71 -11.88
N ASP A 46 30.88 4.24 -10.78
CA ASP A 46 31.39 4.26 -9.40
C ASP A 46 30.10 4.55 -8.63
N MET A 47 29.60 3.65 -7.79
CA MET A 47 28.76 4.10 -6.68
C MET A 47 29.78 4.64 -5.69
N PRO A 48 30.04 5.96 -5.65
CA PRO A 48 31.12 6.49 -4.84
C PRO A 48 30.90 6.02 -3.41
N ASP A 49 31.95 5.44 -2.85
CA ASP A 49 31.98 5.17 -1.43
C ASP A 49 31.88 6.48 -0.66
N LEU A 50 31.48 6.37 0.60
CA LEU A 50 31.63 7.48 1.52
C LEU A 50 33.10 7.96 1.51
N PRO A 51 33.36 9.27 1.53
CA PRO A 51 34.73 9.78 1.56
C PRO A 51 35.53 9.12 2.68
N ASP A 52 36.76 8.69 2.41
CA ASP A 52 37.61 8.03 3.43
C ASP A 52 37.84 8.91 4.67
N SER A 53 37.71 10.23 4.53
CA SER A 53 37.79 11.20 5.64
C SER A 53 36.55 11.22 6.53
N LEU A 54 35.41 10.69 6.07
CA LEU A 54 34.15 10.68 6.78
C LEU A 54 34.14 9.59 7.86
N LYS A 55 34.07 10.01 9.13
CA LYS A 55 33.94 9.08 10.25
C LYS A 55 32.47 8.71 10.48
N VAL A 56 32.06 7.57 9.94
CA VAL A 56 30.72 7.03 10.16
C VAL A 56 30.59 6.50 11.60
N PRO A 57 29.58 6.93 12.38
CA PRO A 57 29.35 6.39 13.71
C PRO A 57 29.09 4.87 13.71
N PRO A 58 29.53 4.14 14.74
CA PRO A 58 29.17 2.73 14.88
C PRO A 58 27.65 2.58 15.04
N ALA A 59 27.12 1.41 14.67
CA ALA A 59 25.72 1.01 14.93
C ALA A 59 25.69 -0.17 15.91
N PRO A 60 25.96 0.07 17.20
CA PRO A 60 25.93 -0.97 18.21
C PRO A 60 24.52 -1.56 18.33
N VAL A 61 24.44 -2.78 18.86
CA VAL A 61 23.18 -3.35 19.33
C VAL A 61 22.93 -2.77 20.72
N LEU A 62 21.81 -2.10 20.90
CA LEU A 62 21.40 -1.51 22.18
C LEU A 62 20.40 -2.44 22.88
N SER A 63 20.48 -2.55 24.20
CA SER A 63 19.38 -3.08 25.01
C SER A 63 18.12 -2.21 24.86
N PRO A 64 16.92 -2.73 25.21
CA PRO A 64 15.71 -1.92 25.17
C PRO A 64 15.81 -0.61 25.97
N GLN A 65 16.44 -0.64 27.16
CA GLN A 65 16.62 0.53 28.00
C GLN A 65 17.61 1.54 27.41
N GLU A 66 18.70 1.08 26.80
CA GLU A 66 19.64 1.96 26.09
C GLU A 66 19.00 2.59 24.85
N ALA A 67 18.15 1.85 24.13
CA ALA A 67 17.40 2.40 23.00
C ALA A 67 16.48 3.55 23.42
N LEU A 68 15.81 3.47 24.57
CA LEU A 68 15.00 4.60 25.08
C LEU A 68 15.84 5.88 25.23
N ALA A 69 17.10 5.78 25.64
CA ALA A 69 18.00 6.92 25.79
C ALA A 69 18.45 7.51 24.44
N SER A 70 18.35 6.75 23.34
CA SER A 70 18.64 7.23 21.97
C SER A 70 17.49 8.03 21.35
N PHE A 71 16.28 7.96 21.92
CA PHE A 71 15.11 8.63 21.37
C PHE A 71 15.10 10.13 21.68
N ARG A 72 14.62 10.90 20.70
CA ARG A 72 14.41 12.35 20.77
C ARG A 72 12.96 12.60 20.35
N LEU A 73 12.16 13.05 21.30
CA LEU A 73 10.73 13.28 21.10
C LEU A 73 10.41 14.76 21.18
N GLU A 74 9.22 15.12 20.70
CA GLU A 74 8.57 16.35 21.06
C GLU A 74 8.40 16.48 22.58
N ASP A 75 8.60 17.70 23.09
CA ASP A 75 8.38 18.05 24.48
C ASP A 75 6.98 17.65 24.96
N GLY A 76 6.88 17.14 26.19
CA GLY A 76 5.63 16.65 26.76
C GLY A 76 5.27 15.21 26.37
N PHE A 77 6.14 14.48 25.66
CA PHE A 77 5.98 13.05 25.38
C PHE A 77 7.07 12.19 26.01
N ARG A 78 6.73 10.95 26.30
CA ARG A 78 7.67 9.89 26.68
C ARG A 78 7.37 8.62 25.90
N VAL A 79 8.35 7.73 25.84
CA VAL A 79 8.22 6.40 25.25
C VAL A 79 8.26 5.36 26.35
N GLU A 80 7.37 4.39 26.27
CA GLU A 80 7.33 3.23 27.15
C GLU A 80 7.51 1.96 26.34
N ILE A 81 8.20 0.99 26.93
CA ILE A 81 8.38 -0.35 26.35
C ILE A 81 7.10 -1.14 26.59
N VAL A 82 6.50 -1.65 25.52
CA VAL A 82 5.34 -2.55 25.60
C VAL A 82 5.78 -3.99 25.51
N ALA A 83 6.60 -4.35 24.53
CA ALA A 83 7.14 -5.71 24.36
C ALA A 83 8.53 -5.65 23.73
N THR A 84 9.39 -6.60 24.08
CA THR A 84 10.77 -6.71 23.58
C THR A 84 11.08 -8.14 23.21
N GLU A 85 12.28 -8.37 22.68
CA GLU A 85 12.86 -9.69 22.59
C GLU A 85 13.02 -10.34 23.99
N PRO A 86 12.79 -11.66 24.13
CA PRO A 86 12.39 -12.62 23.09
C PRO A 86 10.87 -12.73 22.81
N GLU A 87 10.02 -12.02 23.56
CA GLU A 87 8.56 -12.12 23.46
C GLU A 87 8.04 -11.71 22.08
N VAL A 88 8.70 -10.74 21.46
CA VAL A 88 8.51 -10.33 20.06
C VAL A 88 9.86 -10.33 19.33
N SER A 89 9.91 -10.82 18.08
CA SER A 89 11.17 -11.00 17.33
C SER A 89 11.30 -10.09 16.11
N THR A 90 10.34 -10.14 15.18
CA THR A 90 10.44 -9.38 13.92
C THR A 90 9.08 -8.83 13.50
N PRO A 91 8.50 -7.91 14.29
CA PRO A 91 7.12 -7.48 14.11
C PRO A 91 6.98 -6.57 12.89
N VAL A 92 5.96 -6.82 12.07
CA VAL A 92 5.66 -6.00 10.87
C VAL A 92 4.22 -5.49 10.83
N ALA A 93 3.32 -6.19 11.52
CA ALA A 93 1.93 -5.78 11.67
C ALA A 93 1.40 -6.24 13.03
N MET A 94 0.48 -5.47 13.60
CA MET A 94 -0.24 -5.89 14.80
C MET A 94 -1.71 -5.46 14.78
N THR A 95 -2.49 -6.01 15.70
CA THR A 95 -3.83 -5.53 16.06
C THR A 95 -4.13 -5.84 17.53
N PHE A 96 -5.27 -5.36 18.02
CA PHE A 96 -5.72 -5.62 19.39
C PHE A 96 -7.03 -6.42 19.37
N ASP A 97 -7.17 -7.36 20.30
CA ASP A 97 -8.44 -8.04 20.53
C ASP A 97 -9.36 -7.24 21.48
N ALA A 98 -10.57 -7.75 21.72
CA ALA A 98 -11.57 -7.09 22.57
C ALA A 98 -11.17 -6.98 24.06
N LYS A 99 -10.12 -7.69 24.49
CA LYS A 99 -9.55 -7.63 25.85
C LYS A 99 -8.31 -6.72 25.92
N GLY A 100 -7.89 -6.13 24.79
CA GLY A 100 -6.69 -5.30 24.71
C GLY A 100 -5.38 -6.07 24.56
N ARG A 101 -5.42 -7.39 24.31
CA ARG A 101 -4.20 -8.16 24.02
C ARG A 101 -3.69 -7.84 22.62
N ILE A 102 -2.38 -7.91 22.43
CA ILE A 102 -1.75 -7.59 21.15
C ILE A 102 -1.58 -8.86 20.34
N TRP A 103 -1.99 -8.84 19.08
CA TRP A 103 -1.73 -9.91 18.12
C TRP A 103 -0.74 -9.39 17.08
N VAL A 104 0.38 -10.10 16.87
CA VAL A 104 1.52 -9.62 16.08
C VAL A 104 1.87 -10.62 14.99
N ALA A 105 2.05 -10.15 13.75
CA ALA A 105 2.66 -10.94 12.68
C ALA A 105 4.15 -10.65 12.62
N GLU A 106 4.94 -11.71 12.61
CA GLU A 106 6.39 -11.63 12.59
C GLU A 106 6.99 -12.23 11.32
N MET A 107 7.78 -11.42 10.63
CA MET A 107 8.50 -11.80 9.40
C MET A 107 9.95 -12.23 9.72
N ASN A 108 10.12 -13.24 10.58
CA ASN A 108 11.46 -13.71 11.00
C ASN A 108 12.36 -14.11 9.82
N GLY A 109 11.76 -14.60 8.74
CA GLY A 109 12.48 -14.99 7.53
C GLY A 109 12.81 -13.83 6.58
N TYR A 110 12.52 -12.56 6.89
CA TYR A 110 12.77 -11.46 5.97
C TYR A 110 14.24 -11.00 5.98
N MET A 111 14.90 -11.08 4.82
CA MET A 111 16.34 -10.79 4.67
C MET A 111 17.20 -11.45 5.76
N PRO A 112 17.22 -12.79 5.87
CA PRO A 112 17.97 -13.50 6.92
C PRO A 112 19.49 -13.29 6.81
N ASN A 113 19.95 -12.87 5.63
CA ASN A 113 21.29 -12.43 5.30
C ASN A 113 21.19 -11.35 4.21
N ILE A 114 22.33 -10.77 3.81
CA ILE A 114 22.43 -9.69 2.81
C ILE A 114 21.89 -10.13 1.45
N GLU A 115 22.12 -11.39 1.09
CA GLU A 115 21.67 -12.01 -0.16
C GLU A 115 20.18 -12.38 -0.13
N GLY A 116 19.53 -12.33 1.03
CA GLY A 116 18.15 -12.77 1.28
C GLY A 116 17.91 -14.25 0.92
N SER A 117 18.91 -15.12 1.15
CA SER A 117 18.79 -16.56 0.95
C SER A 117 18.07 -17.22 2.13
N GLY A 118 17.01 -17.99 1.88
CA GLY A 118 16.20 -18.63 2.93
C GLY A 118 14.91 -17.89 3.30
N GLU A 119 14.54 -16.83 2.57
CA GLU A 119 13.29 -16.08 2.80
C GLU A 119 12.02 -16.93 2.57
N GLU A 120 12.15 -17.96 1.76
CA GLU A 120 11.10 -18.94 1.46
C GLU A 120 10.88 -19.95 2.60
N LEU A 121 11.76 -19.99 3.60
CA LEU A 121 11.63 -20.90 4.73
C LEU A 121 10.48 -20.47 5.65
N PRO A 122 9.64 -21.41 6.11
CA PRO A 122 8.47 -21.12 6.94
C PRO A 122 8.87 -20.81 8.40
N THR A 123 9.45 -19.64 8.64
CA THR A 123 9.99 -19.22 9.95
C THR A 123 9.14 -18.13 10.62
N GLY A 124 8.20 -17.55 9.89
CA GLY A 124 7.28 -16.54 10.37
C GLY A 124 6.22 -17.13 11.30
N ARG A 125 5.65 -16.26 12.14
CA ARG A 125 4.66 -16.64 13.16
C ARG A 125 3.67 -15.51 13.41
N ILE A 126 2.53 -15.86 14.01
CA ILE A 126 1.56 -14.93 14.58
C ILE A 126 1.48 -15.21 16.08
N MET A 127 1.76 -14.18 16.87
CA MET A 127 1.88 -14.23 18.33
C MET A 127 0.72 -13.47 18.99
N ILE A 128 0.38 -13.88 20.21
CA ILE A 128 -0.51 -13.16 21.14
C ILE A 128 0.35 -12.70 22.32
N LEU A 129 0.34 -11.41 22.62
CA LEU A 129 1.07 -10.81 23.74
C LEU A 129 0.08 -10.36 24.82
N GLU A 130 0.39 -10.73 26.07
CA GLU A 130 -0.42 -10.54 27.26
C GLU A 130 0.37 -9.81 28.34
N ASP A 131 -0.35 -8.99 29.10
CA ASP A 131 0.15 -8.26 30.27
C ASP A 131 -0.53 -8.97 31.44
N LYS A 132 0.20 -9.81 32.17
CA LYS A 132 -0.42 -10.65 33.20
C LYS A 132 -0.44 -9.97 34.56
N ASP A 133 0.43 -9.00 34.77
CA ASP A 133 0.54 -8.24 36.03
C ASP A 133 -0.08 -6.84 35.97
N GLU A 134 -0.68 -6.49 34.82
CA GLU A 134 -1.39 -5.23 34.53
C GLU A 134 -0.49 -3.99 34.64
N ASN A 135 0.83 -4.15 34.43
CA ASN A 135 1.80 -3.06 34.56
C ASN A 135 1.98 -2.24 33.25
N GLY A 136 1.36 -2.67 32.15
CA GLY A 136 1.44 -2.07 30.81
C GLY A 136 2.54 -2.64 29.90
N HIS A 137 3.42 -3.49 30.43
CA HIS A 137 4.35 -4.34 29.71
C HIS A 137 3.65 -5.66 29.35
N ARG A 138 4.07 -6.29 28.25
CA ARG A 138 3.46 -7.51 27.72
C ARG A 138 4.50 -8.62 27.72
N GLU A 139 4.85 -9.09 28.91
CA GLU A 139 5.92 -10.07 29.17
C GLU A 139 5.55 -11.52 28.84
N HIS A 140 4.29 -11.81 28.54
CA HIS A 140 3.86 -13.15 28.17
C HIS A 140 3.48 -13.22 26.69
N SER A 141 4.17 -14.06 25.94
CA SER A 141 3.82 -14.36 24.55
C SER A 141 3.34 -15.80 24.36
N LYS A 142 2.36 -15.96 23.48
CA LYS A 142 1.84 -17.26 23.05
C LYS A 142 1.83 -17.33 21.53
N THR A 143 2.34 -18.41 20.97
CA THR A 143 2.20 -18.69 19.53
C THR A 143 0.74 -19.06 19.21
N PHE A 144 0.14 -18.35 18.26
CA PHE A 144 -1.17 -18.69 17.70
C PHE A 144 -1.03 -19.47 16.39
N LEU A 145 -0.17 -19.00 15.48
CA LEU A 145 0.22 -19.71 14.26
C LEU A 145 1.74 -19.64 14.11
N ASP A 146 2.33 -20.71 13.60
CA ASP A 146 3.75 -20.80 13.26
C ASP A 146 3.93 -21.39 11.85
N ASN A 147 5.18 -21.61 11.47
CA ASN A 147 5.55 -22.21 10.18
C ASN A 147 4.96 -21.45 8.99
N LEU A 148 4.94 -20.11 9.07
CA LEU A 148 4.42 -19.24 8.01
C LEU A 148 5.56 -18.68 7.16
N VAL A 149 5.34 -18.54 5.86
CA VAL A 149 6.27 -17.84 4.97
C VAL A 149 5.90 -16.36 4.92
N LEU A 150 6.73 -15.51 5.52
CA LEU A 150 6.62 -14.03 5.48
C LEU A 150 5.18 -13.48 5.70
N PRO A 151 4.54 -13.80 6.85
CA PRO A 151 3.21 -13.29 7.17
C PRO A 151 3.27 -11.76 7.36
N ARG A 152 2.40 -11.01 6.69
CA ARG A 152 2.56 -9.55 6.54
C ARG A 152 1.38 -8.69 6.95
N ALA A 153 0.22 -9.29 7.15
CA ALA A 153 -0.97 -8.57 7.56
C ALA A 153 -1.90 -9.48 8.35
N LEU A 154 -2.61 -8.90 9.31
CA LEU A 154 -3.52 -9.61 10.19
C LEU A 154 -4.69 -8.68 10.60
N CYS A 155 -5.87 -9.23 10.78
CA CYS A 155 -7.08 -8.51 11.18
C CYS A 155 -8.02 -9.45 11.94
N LEU A 156 -8.37 -9.09 13.18
CA LEU A 156 -9.31 -9.87 13.99
C LEU A 156 -10.75 -9.50 13.65
N VAL A 157 -11.47 -10.41 13.00
CA VAL A 157 -12.81 -10.20 12.45
C VAL A 157 -13.65 -11.47 12.51
N TYR A 158 -14.97 -11.34 12.66
CA TYR A 158 -15.94 -12.43 12.62
C TYR A 158 -15.60 -13.60 13.57
N GLY A 159 -15.12 -13.28 14.78
CA GLY A 159 -14.67 -14.27 15.76
C GLY A 159 -13.41 -15.06 15.37
N GLY A 160 -12.69 -14.65 14.33
CA GLY A 160 -11.48 -15.30 13.86
C GLY A 160 -10.38 -14.32 13.47
N LEU A 161 -9.35 -14.84 12.82
CA LEU A 161 -8.22 -14.11 12.30
C LEU A 161 -8.18 -14.20 10.77
N LEU A 162 -8.30 -13.06 10.10
CA LEU A 162 -7.94 -12.91 8.70
C LEU A 162 -6.46 -12.54 8.62
N TYR A 163 -5.65 -13.31 7.90
CA TYR A 163 -4.21 -13.06 7.78
C TYR A 163 -3.67 -13.35 6.37
N ALA A 164 -2.62 -12.61 6.01
CA ALA A 164 -1.94 -12.76 4.73
C ALA A 164 -0.63 -13.52 4.89
N GLU A 165 -0.56 -14.68 4.25
CA GLU A 165 0.62 -15.50 4.06
C GLU A 165 0.76 -15.75 2.56
N PRO A 166 1.70 -15.07 1.87
CA PRO A 166 1.82 -15.15 0.42
C PRO A 166 1.84 -16.61 -0.09
N PRO A 167 1.13 -16.91 -1.20
CA PRO A 167 0.36 -15.99 -2.03
C PRO A 167 -1.09 -15.73 -1.53
N ASN A 168 -1.47 -16.31 -0.40
CA ASN A 168 -2.85 -16.49 0.00
C ASN A 168 -3.32 -15.47 1.07
N LEU A 169 -4.64 -15.23 1.07
CA LEU A 169 -5.37 -14.67 2.19
C LEU A 169 -6.18 -15.78 2.85
N TRP A 170 -5.95 -15.97 4.15
CA TRP A 170 -6.59 -17.01 4.95
C TRP A 170 -7.47 -16.40 6.03
N PHE A 171 -8.58 -17.06 6.33
CA PHE A 171 -9.35 -16.84 7.54
C PHE A 171 -9.26 -18.08 8.42
N VAL A 172 -8.97 -17.93 9.70
CA VAL A 172 -8.99 -19.03 10.68
C VAL A 172 -9.85 -18.64 11.87
N GLU A 173 -10.77 -19.53 12.26
CA GLU A 173 -11.56 -19.34 13.47
C GLU A 173 -10.68 -19.44 14.73
N ILE A 174 -11.03 -18.70 15.77
CA ILE A 174 -10.31 -18.72 17.05
C ILE A 174 -11.19 -19.42 18.08
N GLN A 175 -10.67 -20.49 18.70
CA GLN A 175 -11.31 -21.18 19.82
C GLN A 175 -10.32 -21.31 20.97
N ASN A 176 -10.59 -20.64 22.10
CA ASN A 176 -9.70 -20.62 23.28
C ASN A 176 -8.24 -20.27 22.92
N ASP A 177 -8.07 -19.21 22.11
CA ASP A 177 -6.78 -18.75 21.58
C ASP A 177 -6.01 -19.82 20.79
N GLN A 178 -6.72 -20.78 20.18
CA GLN A 178 -6.16 -21.78 19.27
C GLN A 178 -6.81 -21.65 17.89
N PRO A 179 -6.05 -21.91 16.81
CA PRO A 179 -6.61 -21.95 15.46
C PRO A 179 -7.56 -23.15 15.33
N ALA A 180 -8.76 -22.90 14.83
CA ALA A 180 -9.75 -23.93 14.55
C ALA A 180 -9.93 -24.08 13.03
N HIS A 181 -11.14 -23.87 12.51
CA HIS A 181 -11.41 -24.06 11.09
C HIS A 181 -10.73 -22.98 10.23
N LYS A 182 -9.94 -23.41 9.24
CA LYS A 182 -9.22 -22.56 8.29
C LYS A 182 -9.91 -22.55 6.92
N VAL A 183 -10.09 -21.36 6.35
CA VAL A 183 -10.75 -21.09 5.06
C VAL A 183 -9.83 -20.27 4.18
N LEU A 184 -9.64 -20.70 2.92
CA LEU A 184 -8.99 -19.90 1.89
C LEU A 184 -9.95 -18.81 1.41
N VAL A 185 -9.58 -17.54 1.63
CA VAL A 185 -10.40 -16.38 1.24
C VAL A 185 -10.04 -15.91 -0.16
N ASP A 186 -8.74 -15.88 -0.47
CA ASP A 186 -8.23 -15.50 -1.78
C ASP A 186 -6.89 -16.19 -2.04
N SER A 187 -6.82 -17.00 -3.11
CA SER A 187 -5.58 -17.70 -3.50
C SER A 187 -4.57 -16.79 -4.19
N ALA A 188 -4.98 -15.59 -4.58
CA ALA A 188 -4.19 -14.66 -5.37
C ALA A 188 -4.05 -13.29 -4.69
N TYR A 189 -3.96 -13.30 -3.36
CA TYR A 189 -3.84 -12.08 -2.56
C TYR A 189 -2.46 -11.43 -2.74
N ALA A 190 -1.38 -12.20 -2.70
CA ALA A 190 0.00 -11.70 -2.79
C ALA A 190 0.86 -12.61 -3.69
N VAL A 191 0.51 -12.69 -4.98
CA VAL A 191 1.16 -13.59 -5.95
C VAL A 191 2.50 -13.04 -6.43
N ASP A 192 3.57 -13.76 -6.13
CA ASP A 192 4.95 -13.55 -6.62
C ASP A 192 5.47 -12.10 -6.48
N GLY A 193 6.71 -11.85 -6.91
CA GLY A 193 7.30 -10.52 -6.91
C GLY A 193 7.86 -10.06 -5.57
N ASN A 194 8.29 -8.79 -5.53
CA ASN A 194 8.99 -8.21 -4.39
C ASN A 194 8.05 -8.05 -3.19
N VAL A 195 8.50 -8.54 -2.04
CA VAL A 195 7.81 -8.44 -0.74
C VAL A 195 7.50 -7.00 -0.32
N GLU A 196 8.28 -5.99 -0.71
CA GLU A 196 8.02 -4.57 -0.44
C GLU A 196 6.82 -4.02 -1.25
N HIS A 197 6.39 -4.74 -2.29
CA HIS A 197 5.32 -4.33 -3.20
C HIS A 197 4.09 -5.25 -3.16
N GLN A 198 3.98 -6.09 -2.13
CA GLN A 198 2.84 -6.98 -1.93
C GLN A 198 1.77 -6.39 -0.98
N PRO A 199 0.51 -6.80 -1.13
CA PRO A 199 -0.57 -6.32 -0.28
C PRO A 199 -0.34 -6.49 1.21
N ASN A 200 -0.63 -5.45 1.98
CA ASN A 200 -0.46 -5.39 3.43
C ASN A 200 -1.48 -4.45 4.07
N GLY A 201 -1.49 -4.38 5.40
CA GLY A 201 -2.40 -3.51 6.16
C GLY A 201 -3.87 -3.88 5.97
N LEU A 202 -4.32 -4.98 6.58
CA LEU A 202 -5.74 -5.39 6.57
C LEU A 202 -6.57 -4.48 7.50
N LEU A 203 -7.06 -3.37 6.96
CA LEU A 203 -7.87 -2.39 7.69
C LEU A 203 -9.35 -2.71 7.53
N LEU A 204 -10.03 -3.13 8.61
CA LEU A 204 -11.49 -3.08 8.69
C LEU A 204 -11.91 -1.61 8.75
N ALA A 205 -12.28 -1.07 7.61
CA ALA A 205 -12.69 0.31 7.49
C ALA A 205 -14.13 0.50 7.97
N ARG A 206 -14.48 1.75 8.18
CA ARG A 206 -15.76 2.17 8.74
C ARG A 206 -16.99 1.71 7.96
N ASP A 207 -16.86 1.54 6.65
CA ASP A 207 -17.93 1.04 5.78
C ASP A 207 -18.12 -0.49 5.85
N ASN A 208 -17.54 -1.13 6.87
CA ASN A 208 -17.56 -2.56 7.13
C ASN A 208 -16.82 -3.42 6.08
N TRP A 209 -16.05 -2.80 5.19
CA TRP A 209 -15.16 -3.49 4.24
C TRP A 209 -13.72 -3.49 4.73
N ILE A 210 -13.00 -4.54 4.37
CA ILE A 210 -11.57 -4.71 4.67
C ILE A 210 -10.77 -4.28 3.45
N TYR A 211 -9.89 -3.30 3.64
CA TYR A 211 -9.01 -2.76 2.61
C TYR A 211 -7.55 -3.10 2.90
N SER A 212 -6.72 -2.98 1.87
CA SER A 212 -5.28 -3.22 1.95
C SER A 212 -4.51 -2.21 1.11
N ALA A 213 -3.33 -1.82 1.59
CA ALA A 213 -2.34 -1.19 0.74
C ALA A 213 -1.84 -2.20 -0.31
N LYS A 214 -1.31 -1.71 -1.44
CA LYS A 214 -0.89 -2.49 -2.63
C LYS A 214 -1.93 -3.43 -3.23
N SER A 215 -3.21 -3.25 -2.90
CA SER A 215 -4.30 -4.08 -3.42
C SER A 215 -5.36 -3.24 -4.13
N ASN A 216 -5.93 -3.80 -5.19
CA ASN A 216 -7.16 -3.32 -5.81
C ASN A 216 -8.36 -4.21 -5.41
N ALA A 217 -8.24 -5.00 -4.34
CA ALA A 217 -9.30 -5.82 -3.80
C ALA A 217 -9.71 -5.35 -2.40
N ARG A 218 -10.99 -5.51 -2.10
CA ARG A 218 -11.58 -5.34 -0.76
C ARG A 218 -12.42 -6.55 -0.40
N TYR A 219 -12.51 -6.84 0.89
CA TYR A 219 -13.14 -8.07 1.40
C TYR A 219 -14.21 -7.77 2.44
N ARG A 220 -15.27 -8.57 2.47
CA ARG A 220 -16.27 -8.54 3.54
C ARG A 220 -16.92 -9.92 3.67
N LYS A 221 -17.31 -10.31 4.87
CA LYS A 221 -18.09 -11.53 5.09
C LYS A 221 -19.57 -11.15 5.20
N ILE A 222 -20.39 -11.62 4.27
CA ILE A 222 -21.84 -11.35 4.21
C ILE A 222 -22.57 -12.68 4.25
N GLN A 223 -23.47 -12.85 5.22
CA GLN A 223 -24.24 -14.10 5.40
C GLN A 223 -23.36 -15.36 5.40
N GLY A 224 -22.22 -15.28 6.11
CA GLY A 224 -21.25 -16.37 6.23
C GLY A 224 -20.30 -16.54 5.05
N LYS A 225 -20.50 -15.84 3.94
CA LYS A 225 -19.68 -15.95 2.72
C LYS A 225 -18.70 -14.80 2.59
N TRP A 226 -17.46 -15.11 2.24
CA TRP A 226 -16.46 -14.11 1.87
C TRP A 226 -16.78 -13.56 0.48
N ILE A 227 -16.90 -12.23 0.40
CA ILE A 227 -17.10 -11.48 -0.83
C ILE A 227 -15.82 -10.69 -1.10
N LYS A 228 -15.29 -10.84 -2.31
CA LYS A 228 -14.19 -10.04 -2.85
C LYS A 228 -14.75 -9.08 -3.89
N GLU A 229 -14.46 -7.80 -3.74
CA GLU A 229 -14.78 -6.78 -4.73
C GLU A 229 -13.53 -6.04 -5.16
N ARG A 230 -13.52 -5.56 -6.41
CA ARG A 230 -12.49 -4.64 -6.88
C ARG A 230 -12.70 -3.27 -6.23
N THR A 231 -11.62 -2.56 -5.93
CA THR A 231 -11.58 -1.17 -5.42
C THR A 231 -10.36 -0.44 -6.01
N THR A 232 -10.21 0.85 -5.73
CA THR A 232 -9.02 1.62 -6.13
C THR A 232 -7.76 1.02 -5.53
N PHE A 233 -6.71 0.90 -6.35
CA PHE A 233 -5.38 0.53 -5.89
C PHE A 233 -4.74 1.65 -5.06
N ARG A 234 -4.20 1.32 -3.89
CA ARG A 234 -3.72 2.33 -2.94
C ARG A 234 -2.39 1.95 -2.33
N GLY A 235 -1.52 2.95 -2.22
CA GLY A 235 -0.33 2.93 -1.36
C GLY A 235 0.70 1.83 -1.61
N GLN A 236 1.64 1.74 -0.68
CA GLN A 236 2.74 0.78 -0.66
C GLN A 236 2.78 -0.03 0.64
N TRP A 237 2.95 0.63 1.79
CA TRP A 237 3.10 -0.06 3.08
C TRP A 237 2.37 0.68 4.19
N GLY A 238 1.24 0.12 4.61
CA GLY A 238 0.35 0.71 5.61
C GLY A 238 -0.85 1.46 5.00
N ILE A 239 -1.95 1.44 5.74
CA ILE A 239 -3.20 2.11 5.41
C ILE A 239 -3.92 2.45 6.73
N SER A 240 -4.54 3.62 6.79
CA SER A 240 -5.30 4.12 7.94
C SER A 240 -6.57 4.83 7.46
N GLN A 241 -7.43 5.21 8.40
CA GLN A 241 -8.62 6.02 8.13
C GLN A 241 -8.78 7.14 9.17
N ASP A 242 -9.44 8.23 8.78
CA ASP A 242 -9.86 9.29 9.69
C ASP A 242 -11.23 8.99 10.33
N ASP A 243 -11.83 10.03 10.93
CA ASP A 243 -13.15 10.00 11.52
C ASP A 243 -14.31 10.24 10.57
N PHE A 244 -14.05 10.46 9.30
CA PHE A 244 -15.08 10.48 8.27
C PHE A 244 -15.16 9.11 7.57
N GLY A 245 -14.04 8.39 7.52
CA GLY A 245 -13.86 7.14 6.77
C GLY A 245 -13.02 7.34 5.50
N HIS A 246 -12.36 8.49 5.32
CA HIS A 246 -11.36 8.67 4.27
C HIS A 246 -10.18 7.74 4.52
N LEU A 247 -9.65 7.16 3.44
CA LEU A 247 -8.49 6.29 3.52
C LEU A 247 -7.21 7.09 3.30
N PHE A 248 -6.20 6.83 4.15
CA PHE A 248 -4.88 7.43 4.11
C PHE A 248 -3.83 6.34 3.95
N TYR A 249 -2.85 6.58 3.11
CA TYR A 249 -1.81 5.63 2.72
C TYR A 249 -0.61 6.39 2.15
N ASN A 250 0.44 5.70 1.72
CA ASN A 250 1.68 6.34 1.28
C ASN A 250 2.32 5.55 0.13
N THR A 251 3.29 6.13 -0.56
CA THR A 251 4.30 5.36 -1.32
C THR A 251 5.62 5.39 -0.56
N ASN A 252 6.68 4.78 -1.08
CA ASN A 252 8.01 4.89 -0.48
C ASN A 252 8.55 6.35 -0.42
N SER A 253 8.20 7.18 -1.40
CA SER A 253 8.70 8.56 -1.53
C SER A 253 7.63 9.64 -1.33
N SER A 254 6.37 9.26 -1.08
CA SER A 254 5.27 10.19 -0.80
C SER A 254 4.67 9.81 0.55
N GLN A 255 4.92 10.67 1.55
CA GLN A 255 4.67 10.37 2.95
C GLN A 255 3.20 10.15 3.30
N LEU A 256 2.30 10.87 2.64
CA LEU A 256 0.88 10.81 2.96
C LEU A 256 0.04 11.17 1.75
N ARG A 257 -0.79 10.21 1.38
CA ARG A 257 -1.79 10.30 0.34
C ARG A 257 -3.16 9.98 0.90
N ALA A 258 -4.20 10.54 0.30
CA ALA A 258 -5.57 10.32 0.75
C ALA A 258 -6.57 10.23 -0.41
N ASP A 259 -7.72 9.65 -0.10
CA ASP A 259 -8.95 9.78 -0.88
C ASP A 259 -9.84 10.88 -0.26
N TYR A 260 -10.30 11.83 -1.07
CA TYR A 260 -11.27 12.87 -0.65
C TYR A 260 -12.72 12.38 -0.62
N ILE A 261 -12.93 11.12 -0.97
CA ILE A 261 -14.26 10.50 -1.02
C ILE A 261 -14.25 9.23 -0.18
N LEU A 262 -15.43 8.89 0.35
CA LEU A 262 -15.59 7.63 1.08
C LEU A 262 -15.27 6.45 0.16
N PRO A 263 -14.55 5.44 0.65
CA PRO A 263 -14.16 4.29 -0.16
C PRO A 263 -15.39 3.48 -0.59
N ASP A 264 -15.26 2.85 -1.76
CA ASP A 264 -16.27 1.97 -2.31
C ASP A 264 -15.67 0.94 -3.29
N GLY A 265 -16.51 0.09 -3.89
CA GLY A 265 -16.16 -0.90 -4.91
C GLY A 265 -16.24 -0.37 -6.35
N ASP A 266 -15.50 -0.97 -7.28
CA ASP A 266 -15.17 -0.47 -8.63
C ASP A 266 -16.32 -0.53 -9.66
N GLN A 267 -17.54 -0.26 -9.23
CA GLN A 267 -18.74 -0.21 -10.08
C GLN A 267 -18.83 1.07 -10.94
N ARG A 268 -17.77 1.91 -10.97
CA ARG A 268 -17.74 3.24 -11.58
C ARG A 268 -16.44 3.42 -12.36
N ASP A 269 -16.43 4.17 -13.46
CA ASP A 269 -15.15 4.56 -14.08
C ASP A 269 -14.51 5.64 -13.18
N ARG A 270 -13.43 5.27 -12.49
CA ARG A 270 -12.74 6.16 -11.54
C ARG A 270 -11.65 7.01 -12.17
N LYS A 271 -11.33 6.81 -13.45
CA LYS A 271 -10.28 7.58 -14.14
C LYS A 271 -10.50 9.09 -14.05
N PRO A 272 -11.72 9.63 -14.17
CA PRO A 272 -11.96 11.08 -14.01
C PRO A 272 -11.66 11.58 -12.59
N LEU A 273 -11.71 10.70 -11.58
CA LEU A 273 -11.47 11.02 -10.17
C LEU A 273 -10.04 10.73 -9.72
N LEU A 274 -9.29 9.94 -10.48
CA LEU A 274 -7.89 9.63 -10.19
C LEU A 274 -7.07 10.93 -10.22
N ASN A 275 -6.22 11.14 -9.23
CA ASN A 275 -5.42 12.34 -9.05
C ASN A 275 -6.23 13.65 -8.89
N GLN A 276 -7.56 13.57 -8.78
CA GLN A 276 -8.45 14.68 -8.43
C GLN A 276 -9.13 14.50 -7.07
N ALA A 277 -9.52 13.27 -6.75
CA ALA A 277 -10.17 12.88 -5.50
C ALA A 277 -9.61 11.58 -4.90
N LEU A 278 -8.83 10.82 -5.66
CA LEU A 278 -8.25 9.54 -5.25
C LEU A 278 -6.74 9.59 -5.42
N ASN A 279 -6.01 8.97 -4.48
CA ASN A 279 -4.54 8.88 -4.54
C ASN A 279 -3.82 10.23 -4.61
N ILE A 280 -4.32 11.21 -3.86
CA ILE A 280 -3.77 12.57 -3.86
C ILE A 280 -2.63 12.67 -2.86
N ASP A 281 -1.47 13.17 -3.27
CA ASP A 281 -0.46 13.65 -2.31
C ASP A 281 -0.99 14.91 -1.64
N ILE A 282 -1.26 14.80 -0.34
CA ILE A 282 -1.88 15.89 0.41
C ILE A 282 -0.84 16.77 1.12
N VAL A 283 0.45 16.43 1.07
CA VAL A 283 1.52 17.18 1.76
C VAL A 283 2.38 17.96 0.77
N GLY A 284 2.77 17.35 -0.34
CA GLY A 284 3.67 17.90 -1.36
C GLY A 284 5.15 17.99 -0.93
N ASN A 285 5.42 18.36 0.33
CA ASN A 285 6.77 18.36 0.90
C ASN A 285 7.15 16.96 1.40
N GLN A 286 8.29 16.42 0.97
CA GLN A 286 8.80 15.10 1.38
C GLN A 286 10.04 15.16 2.27
N HIS A 287 10.43 16.35 2.73
CA HIS A 287 11.66 16.54 3.48
C HIS A 287 11.60 15.93 4.89
N VAL A 288 12.70 15.35 5.35
CA VAL A 288 12.84 14.75 6.70
C VAL A 288 14.06 15.33 7.42
N TYR A 289 14.06 15.25 8.75
CA TYR A 289 15.09 15.83 9.62
C TYR A 289 15.70 14.78 10.57
N PRO A 290 16.58 13.89 10.09
CA PRO A 290 17.20 12.87 10.91
C PRO A 290 18.13 13.50 11.96
N VAL A 291 18.21 12.90 13.15
CA VAL A 291 19.08 13.39 14.25
C VAL A 291 20.49 12.78 14.21
N ARG A 292 20.77 11.96 13.20
CA ARG A 292 22.05 11.26 13.00
C ARG A 292 22.34 11.09 11.51
N MET A 293 23.59 10.82 11.16
CA MET A 293 23.98 10.41 9.79
C MET A 293 23.24 9.14 9.36
N THR A 294 22.83 9.06 8.09
CA THR A 294 22.06 7.93 7.52
C THR A 294 22.76 7.24 6.33
N PRO A 295 23.99 6.72 6.50
CA PRO A 295 24.69 6.04 5.40
C PRO A 295 24.07 4.68 5.03
N GLY A 296 23.19 4.14 5.86
CA GLY A 296 22.39 2.94 5.55
C GLY A 296 21.22 3.16 4.58
N VAL A 297 21.14 4.32 3.92
CA VAL A 297 20.15 4.62 2.87
C VAL A 297 20.63 4.02 1.54
N ASN A 298 19.77 3.23 0.89
CA ASN A 298 20.14 2.44 -0.29
C ASN A 298 20.75 3.26 -1.45
N ARG A 299 20.28 4.50 -1.64
CA ARG A 299 20.75 5.43 -2.67
C ARG A 299 21.58 6.58 -2.10
N GLY A 300 22.17 6.40 -0.91
CA GLY A 300 22.94 7.45 -0.23
C GLY A 300 24.20 7.91 -0.99
N TYR A 301 24.61 7.18 -2.02
CA TYR A 301 25.72 7.55 -2.92
C TYR A 301 25.33 8.54 -4.02
N LEU A 302 24.03 8.84 -4.19
CA LEU A 302 23.56 9.82 -5.17
C LEU A 302 23.57 11.23 -4.57
N GLU A 303 23.95 12.22 -5.39
CA GLU A 303 23.78 13.64 -5.04
C GLU A 303 22.31 13.93 -4.67
N ASP A 304 22.09 14.86 -3.73
CA ASP A 304 20.79 15.31 -3.23
C ASP A 304 19.91 14.25 -2.50
N PHE A 305 20.44 13.04 -2.23
CA PHE A 305 19.77 12.08 -1.34
C PHE A 305 20.12 12.30 0.13
N LEU A 306 21.39 12.63 0.38
CA LEU A 306 21.91 12.98 1.69
C LEU A 306 22.41 14.43 1.67
N ASP A 307 22.24 15.17 2.78
CA ASP A 307 22.79 16.51 2.95
C ASP A 307 24.30 16.50 3.21
N GLU A 308 24.88 17.68 3.45
CA GLU A 308 26.31 17.83 3.73
C GLU A 308 26.75 17.15 5.04
N GLU A 309 25.82 16.90 5.96
CA GLU A 309 26.02 16.06 7.15
C GLU A 309 25.66 14.59 6.95
N TRP A 310 25.48 14.13 5.70
CA TRP A 310 25.15 12.76 5.34
C TRP A 310 23.83 12.24 5.93
N LYS A 311 22.84 13.13 6.08
CA LYS A 311 21.49 12.80 6.56
C LYS A 311 20.49 12.82 5.41
N LEU A 312 19.54 11.90 5.45
CA LEU A 312 18.49 11.78 4.47
C LEU A 312 17.71 13.09 4.32
N ILE A 313 17.60 13.58 3.08
CA ILE A 313 16.89 14.84 2.78
C ILE A 313 15.39 14.61 2.65
N ASN A 314 14.97 13.58 1.90
CA ASN A 314 13.56 13.30 1.60
C ASN A 314 13.18 11.86 1.96
N PHE A 315 11.90 11.59 2.21
CA PHE A 315 11.38 10.24 2.39
C PHE A 315 11.84 9.29 1.27
N THR A 316 12.32 8.11 1.68
CA THR A 316 12.72 7.02 0.77
C THR A 316 12.08 5.69 1.12
N ALA A 317 11.57 5.54 2.34
CA ALA A 317 10.84 4.38 2.80
C ALA A 317 9.66 4.78 3.70
N ALA A 318 8.93 5.85 3.36
CA ALA A 318 7.70 6.21 4.07
C ALA A 318 6.81 4.97 4.25
N CYS A 319 6.27 4.78 5.44
CA CYS A 319 5.46 3.62 5.77
C CYS A 319 4.57 3.85 7.01
N GLY A 320 3.57 2.99 7.16
CA GLY A 320 2.71 2.93 8.34
C GLY A 320 2.03 4.26 8.71
N PRO A 321 1.42 5.00 7.76
CA PRO A 321 0.74 6.24 8.08
C PRO A 321 -0.46 5.95 8.97
N VAL A 322 -0.60 6.69 10.08
CA VAL A 322 -1.76 6.61 10.97
C VAL A 322 -2.35 7.99 11.19
N ILE A 323 -3.67 8.09 11.05
CA ILE A 323 -4.43 9.26 11.52
C ILE A 323 -4.73 9.04 12.98
N TYR A 324 -4.15 9.86 13.85
CA TYR A 324 -4.28 9.69 15.29
C TYR A 324 -5.70 10.01 15.75
N ARG A 325 -6.33 9.04 16.40
CA ARG A 325 -7.72 9.06 16.88
C ARG A 325 -7.83 8.59 18.33
N GLY A 326 -6.71 8.55 19.05
CA GLY A 326 -6.67 8.23 20.48
C GLY A 326 -7.03 9.45 21.35
N ASP A 327 -7.27 9.19 22.64
CA ASP A 327 -7.62 10.20 23.63
C ASP A 327 -6.50 10.47 24.66
N ASN A 328 -5.35 9.80 24.54
CA ASN A 328 -4.17 10.08 25.35
C ASN A 328 -3.51 11.42 24.96
N PHE A 329 -3.33 11.74 23.69
CA PHE A 329 -2.67 12.99 23.30
C PHE A 329 -3.60 14.19 23.54
N PRO A 330 -3.05 15.42 23.64
CA PRO A 330 -3.86 16.64 23.67
C PRO A 330 -4.72 16.80 22.42
N GLU A 331 -5.78 17.60 22.49
CA GLU A 331 -6.74 17.77 21.38
C GLU A 331 -6.09 18.21 20.06
N ALA A 332 -5.05 19.05 20.12
CA ALA A 332 -4.31 19.52 18.96
C ALA A 332 -3.61 18.40 18.15
N TYR A 333 -3.57 17.18 18.69
CA TYR A 333 -2.99 15.99 18.05
C TYR A 333 -4.04 15.13 17.35
N TYR A 334 -5.31 15.25 17.75
CA TYR A 334 -6.41 14.48 17.19
C TYR A 334 -6.60 14.82 15.70
N GLY A 335 -6.71 13.80 14.85
CA GLY A 335 -6.83 13.95 13.41
C GLY A 335 -5.52 14.24 12.67
N ASN A 336 -4.39 14.41 13.37
CA ASN A 336 -3.09 14.53 12.71
C ASN A 336 -2.59 13.20 12.18
N ALA A 337 -1.79 13.25 11.12
CA ALA A 337 -1.14 12.07 10.57
C ALA A 337 0.26 11.89 11.17
N PHE A 338 0.62 10.66 11.49
CA PHE A 338 1.98 10.25 11.83
C PHE A 338 2.48 9.24 10.81
N VAL A 339 3.71 9.41 10.34
CA VAL A 339 4.30 8.59 9.26
C VAL A 339 5.71 8.18 9.64
N ALA A 340 6.03 6.89 9.55
CA ALA A 340 7.36 6.39 9.85
C ALA A 340 8.30 6.49 8.63
N GLU A 341 9.58 6.72 8.89
CA GLU A 341 10.68 6.61 7.92
C GLU A 341 11.79 5.76 8.56
N PRO A 342 11.77 4.43 8.37
CA PRO A 342 12.74 3.53 8.97
C PRO A 342 14.15 3.79 8.47
N SER A 343 14.35 4.26 7.23
CA SER A 343 15.70 4.51 6.69
C SER A 343 16.39 5.69 7.38
N ALA A 344 15.62 6.60 7.96
CA ALA A 344 16.10 7.75 8.74
C ALA A 344 15.79 7.66 10.24
N ASN A 345 15.30 6.52 10.72
CA ASN A 345 15.09 6.24 12.14
C ASN A 345 14.14 7.24 12.83
N LEU A 346 13.07 7.66 12.15
CA LEU A 346 12.19 8.74 12.62
C LEU A 346 10.71 8.50 12.32
N ILE A 347 9.85 9.28 12.99
CA ILE A 347 8.41 9.40 12.75
C ILE A 347 8.09 10.89 12.61
N LYS A 348 7.48 11.25 11.49
CA LYS A 348 7.01 12.62 11.21
C LYS A 348 5.56 12.80 11.63
N ARG A 349 5.20 14.02 12.04
CA ARG A 349 3.81 14.46 12.26
C ARG A 349 3.39 15.48 11.21
N ASN A 350 2.20 15.30 10.64
CA ASN A 350 1.55 16.24 9.73
C ASN A 350 0.20 16.68 10.29
N LEU A 351 -0.06 17.97 10.17
CA LEU A 351 -1.34 18.59 10.50
C LEU A 351 -2.25 18.45 9.28
N VAL A 352 -3.27 17.59 9.40
CA VAL A 352 -4.27 17.36 8.35
C VAL A 352 -5.42 18.33 8.55
N CYS A 353 -5.87 18.98 7.48
CA CYS A 353 -7.09 19.77 7.50
C CYS A 353 -7.85 19.64 6.19
N GLU A 354 -9.16 19.89 6.26
CA GLU A 354 -10.01 19.98 5.08
C GLU A 354 -10.19 21.44 4.68
N LYS A 355 -10.01 21.73 3.39
CA LYS A 355 -10.29 23.03 2.80
C LYS A 355 -11.07 22.84 1.50
N GLU A 356 -12.28 23.39 1.44
CA GLU A 356 -13.13 23.37 0.23
C GLU A 356 -13.38 21.94 -0.33
N GLY A 357 -13.62 20.96 0.55
CA GLY A 357 -13.84 19.56 0.17
C GLY A 357 -12.59 18.83 -0.31
N ARG A 358 -11.39 19.34 0.04
CA ARG A 358 -10.09 18.70 -0.22
C ARG A 358 -9.33 18.53 1.07
N LEU A 359 -8.70 17.38 1.26
CA LEU A 359 -7.75 17.16 2.35
C LEU A 359 -6.39 17.74 1.95
N ILE A 360 -5.82 18.54 2.82
CA ILE A 360 -4.45 19.04 2.73
C ILE A 360 -3.74 18.75 4.05
N ALA A 361 -2.43 18.65 3.98
CA ALA A 361 -1.60 18.41 5.14
C ALA A 361 -0.32 19.22 5.06
N LYS A 362 0.20 19.61 6.21
CA LYS A 362 1.51 20.28 6.32
C LYS A 362 2.29 19.67 7.47
N GLN A 363 3.60 19.62 7.33
CA GLN A 363 4.46 19.19 8.44
C GLN A 363 4.23 20.05 9.68
N ALA A 364 4.25 19.42 10.86
CA ALA A 364 4.01 20.11 12.12
C ALA A 364 5.22 20.94 12.60
N TYR A 365 6.43 20.59 12.16
CA TYR A 365 7.68 21.19 12.63
C TYR A 365 8.56 21.68 11.49
N GLN A 366 9.50 22.55 11.84
CA GLN A 366 10.62 22.95 10.99
C GLN A 366 11.91 22.38 11.58
N GLN A 367 12.76 21.79 10.75
CA GLN A 367 14.11 21.32 11.11
C GLN A 367 14.18 20.29 12.24
N ARG A 368 13.07 19.60 12.55
CA ARG A 368 13.02 18.50 13.51
C ARG A 368 11.83 17.60 13.21
N GLU A 369 11.79 16.44 13.86
CA GLU A 369 10.68 15.49 13.78
C GLU A 369 9.91 15.38 15.10
N PHE A 370 8.78 14.67 15.05
CA PHE A 370 8.01 14.32 16.24
C PHE A 370 8.78 13.33 17.13
N PHE A 371 9.39 12.33 16.50
CA PHE A 371 10.18 11.29 17.12
C PHE A 371 11.35 10.99 16.18
N ALA A 372 12.59 11.01 16.68
CA ALA A 372 13.75 10.50 15.97
C ALA A 372 14.67 9.73 16.92
N SER A 373 15.52 8.85 16.37
CA SER A 373 16.48 8.06 17.15
C SER A 373 17.92 8.27 16.67
N THR A 374 18.88 8.28 17.59
CA THR A 374 20.31 8.16 17.24
C THR A 374 20.76 6.70 17.04
N ASP A 375 19.93 5.72 17.39
CA ASP A 375 20.16 4.31 17.09
C ASP A 375 19.77 4.00 15.63
N GLU A 376 20.73 3.51 14.83
CA GLU A 376 20.46 3.13 13.44
C GLU A 376 19.58 1.91 13.30
N ARG A 377 19.57 1.04 14.32
CA ARG A 377 18.82 -0.22 14.28
C ARG A 377 17.36 -0.01 14.60
N PHE A 378 16.96 1.15 15.14
CA PHE A 378 15.57 1.53 15.30
C PHE A 378 14.89 1.69 13.93
N ARG A 379 14.08 0.71 13.53
CA ARG A 379 13.36 0.67 12.25
C ARG A 379 11.85 0.66 12.51
N PRO A 380 11.23 1.82 12.74
CA PRO A 380 9.77 1.90 12.84
C PRO A 380 9.16 1.54 11.48
N VAL A 381 8.45 0.41 11.41
CA VAL A 381 7.86 -0.11 10.17
C VAL A 381 6.35 0.03 10.13
N ASN A 382 5.71 0.32 11.26
CA ASN A 382 4.27 0.55 11.33
C ASN A 382 3.84 1.31 12.60
N LEU A 383 2.69 1.99 12.53
CA LEU A 383 2.12 2.79 13.61
C LEU A 383 0.64 2.44 13.82
N TYR A 384 0.17 2.51 15.05
CA TYR A 384 -1.21 2.12 15.37
C TYR A 384 -1.87 3.01 16.43
N ASN A 385 -3.17 3.28 16.22
CA ASN A 385 -4.07 3.68 17.28
C ASN A 385 -4.34 2.47 18.19
N ALA A 386 -4.45 2.71 19.50
CA ALA A 386 -4.58 1.66 20.50
C ALA A 386 -5.79 1.86 21.45
N PRO A 387 -6.28 0.80 22.10
CA PRO A 387 -7.38 0.86 23.06
C PRO A 387 -7.11 1.74 24.27
N ASP A 388 -5.85 1.92 24.68
CA ASP A 388 -5.43 2.79 25.78
C ASP A 388 -5.25 4.27 25.36
N GLY A 389 -5.59 4.58 24.10
CA GLY A 389 -5.53 5.92 23.53
C GLY A 389 -4.13 6.36 23.10
N CYS A 390 -3.09 5.55 23.29
CA CYS A 390 -1.72 5.92 22.94
C CYS A 390 -1.41 5.65 21.46
N LEU A 391 -0.28 6.17 20.98
CA LEU A 391 0.27 5.86 19.67
C LEU A 391 1.32 4.75 19.81
N TYR A 392 1.10 3.62 19.15
CA TYR A 392 2.03 2.49 19.21
C TYR A 392 2.97 2.48 18.02
N VAL A 393 4.23 2.10 18.27
CA VAL A 393 5.32 2.02 17.30
C VAL A 393 5.78 0.57 17.21
N LEU A 394 5.69 0.00 16.01
CA LEU A 394 6.26 -1.31 15.68
C LEU A 394 7.66 -1.12 15.14
N ASP A 395 8.65 -1.53 15.92
CA ASP A 395 10.06 -1.46 15.59
C ASP A 395 10.58 -2.86 15.22
N MET A 396 11.06 -3.00 13.99
CA MET A 396 11.64 -4.26 13.53
C MET A 396 13.02 -4.53 14.16
N TYR A 397 13.65 -3.49 14.73
CA TYR A 397 14.97 -3.45 15.36
C TYR A 397 16.04 -4.29 14.65
N ARG A 398 16.60 -3.75 13.57
CA ARG A 398 17.64 -4.42 12.78
C ARG A 398 18.38 -3.43 11.88
N GLY A 399 19.54 -3.84 11.38
CA GLY A 399 20.32 -3.01 10.47
C GLY A 399 19.75 -2.95 9.05
N ILE A 400 19.47 -4.12 8.44
CA ILE A 400 18.93 -4.22 7.07
C ILE A 400 17.41 -4.01 7.07
N ILE A 401 16.93 -3.02 6.32
CA ILE A 401 15.50 -2.85 6.02
C ILE A 401 15.16 -3.11 4.53
N GLN A 402 16.13 -2.92 3.63
CA GLN A 402 15.98 -3.09 2.19
C GLN A 402 15.97 -4.58 1.79
N HIS A 403 15.03 -4.96 0.92
CA HIS A 403 14.96 -6.28 0.31
C HIS A 403 16.05 -6.48 -0.75
N LYS A 404 16.50 -7.73 -0.92
CA LYS A 404 17.54 -8.13 -1.88
C LYS A 404 17.30 -7.64 -3.30
N THR A 405 16.04 -7.52 -3.73
CA THR A 405 15.68 -7.05 -5.08
C THR A 405 16.19 -5.64 -5.38
N TYR A 406 16.37 -4.80 -4.37
CA TYR A 406 16.84 -3.42 -4.54
C TYR A 406 18.17 -3.14 -3.86
N MET A 407 18.85 -4.15 -3.32
CA MET A 407 20.11 -3.98 -2.61
C MET A 407 21.22 -3.49 -3.57
N THR A 408 21.82 -2.34 -3.27
CA THR A 408 22.96 -1.80 -4.04
C THR A 408 24.30 -2.30 -3.50
N GLU A 409 25.37 -2.18 -4.30
CA GLU A 409 26.74 -2.50 -3.87
C GLU A 409 27.17 -1.56 -2.73
N PHE A 410 26.85 -0.27 -2.84
CA PHE A 410 27.06 0.73 -1.79
C PHE A 410 26.43 0.28 -0.46
N LEU A 411 25.11 -0.02 -0.46
CA LEU A 411 24.42 -0.41 0.76
C LEU A 411 24.96 -1.75 1.31
N SER A 412 25.23 -2.72 0.44
CA SER A 412 25.81 -4.01 0.83
C SER A 412 27.15 -3.84 1.55
N LYS A 413 27.99 -2.92 1.07
CA LYS A 413 29.28 -2.60 1.71
C LYS A 413 29.07 -1.95 3.08
N GLN A 414 28.19 -0.96 3.16
CA GLN A 414 27.82 -0.32 4.43
C GLN A 414 27.30 -1.34 5.46
N VAL A 415 26.49 -2.30 5.01
CA VAL A 415 25.98 -3.37 5.87
C VAL A 415 27.10 -4.25 6.40
N LYS A 416 28.04 -4.69 5.54
CA LYS A 416 29.16 -5.57 5.92
C LYS A 416 30.14 -4.89 6.86
N GLU A 417 30.60 -3.69 6.51
CA GLU A 417 31.61 -2.95 7.30
C GLU A 417 31.11 -2.62 8.70
N ARG A 418 29.80 -2.42 8.83
CA ARG A 418 29.16 -1.95 10.07
C ARG A 418 28.35 -3.05 10.77
N LYS A 419 28.45 -4.29 10.29
CA LYS A 419 27.82 -5.50 10.85
C LYS A 419 26.30 -5.35 11.06
N LEU A 420 25.61 -4.79 10.07
CA LEU A 420 24.17 -4.50 10.13
C LEU A 420 23.27 -5.70 9.76
N ASP A 421 23.87 -6.78 9.27
CA ASP A 421 23.22 -8.04 8.91
C ASP A 421 22.86 -8.90 10.13
N THR A 422 23.42 -8.60 11.31
CA THR A 422 23.09 -9.27 12.57
C THR A 422 22.98 -8.25 13.71
N PRO A 423 22.19 -8.51 14.77
CA PRO A 423 21.15 -9.55 14.88
C PRO A 423 19.88 -9.18 14.11
N ILE A 424 18.99 -10.16 13.88
CA ILE A 424 17.75 -10.01 13.09
C ILE A 424 16.45 -10.31 13.87
N THR A 425 16.56 -10.72 15.13
CA THR A 425 15.44 -11.21 15.98
C THR A 425 15.25 -10.37 17.24
N MET A 426 15.44 -9.05 17.15
CA MET A 426 15.47 -8.14 18.31
C MET A 426 14.36 -7.08 18.28
N GLY A 427 13.29 -7.34 17.52
CA GLY A 427 12.17 -6.43 17.33
C GLY A 427 11.47 -6.06 18.63
N ARG A 428 10.80 -4.90 18.61
CA ARG A 428 10.24 -4.25 19.80
C ARG A 428 8.93 -3.56 19.49
N ILE A 429 8.10 -3.41 20.51
CA ILE A 429 6.89 -2.61 20.47
C ILE A 429 7.00 -1.55 21.55
N TYR A 430 6.82 -0.29 21.14
CA TYR A 430 6.77 0.85 22.03
C TYR A 430 5.41 1.51 21.98
N ARG A 431 5.08 2.27 23.04
CA ARG A 431 3.98 3.24 23.00
C ARG A 431 4.50 4.63 23.35
N VAL A 432 4.01 5.62 22.62
CA VAL A 432 4.24 7.04 22.90
C VAL A 432 3.08 7.53 23.76
N VAL A 433 3.40 8.19 24.88
CA VAL A 433 2.44 8.65 25.88
C VAL A 433 2.70 10.12 26.20
N HIS A 434 1.64 10.91 26.35
CA HIS A 434 1.78 12.28 26.86
C HIS A 434 2.20 12.24 28.34
N GLN A 435 3.16 13.06 28.74
CA GLN A 435 3.76 13.05 30.08
C GLN A 435 2.72 13.31 31.19
N ASP A 436 1.77 14.21 30.96
CA ASP A 436 0.72 14.56 31.93
C ASP A 436 -0.44 13.55 32.00
N LYS A 437 -0.38 12.44 31.24
CA LYS A 437 -1.45 11.45 31.20
C LYS A 437 -0.89 10.04 31.38
N SER A 438 -1.66 9.24 32.10
CA SER A 438 -1.51 7.79 32.07
C SER A 438 -2.24 7.22 30.85
N PRO A 439 -1.78 6.09 30.29
CA PRO A 439 -2.58 5.32 29.34
C PRO A 439 -3.98 5.03 29.91
N SER A 440 -5.00 5.14 29.07
CA SER A 440 -6.38 4.88 29.50
C SER A 440 -6.56 3.40 29.84
N LEU A 441 -7.41 3.10 30.84
CA LEU A 441 -7.81 1.73 31.10
C LEU A 441 -8.52 1.15 29.88
N ILE A 442 -8.07 -0.02 29.41
CA ILE A 442 -8.69 -0.71 28.28
C ILE A 442 -9.98 -1.37 28.77
N PRO A 443 -11.17 -0.97 28.28
CA PRO A 443 -12.39 -1.69 28.65
C PRO A 443 -12.36 -3.08 28.01
N ASP A 444 -12.68 -4.11 28.80
CA ASP A 444 -12.96 -5.44 28.23
C ASP A 444 -14.29 -5.38 27.47
N LEU A 445 -14.18 -5.36 26.15
CA LEU A 445 -15.34 -5.33 25.26
C LEU A 445 -15.92 -6.72 25.06
N SER A 446 -15.19 -7.81 25.36
CA SER A 446 -15.61 -9.18 25.08
C SER A 446 -16.89 -9.60 25.84
N GLY A 447 -17.08 -9.05 27.04
CA GLY A 447 -18.28 -9.24 27.87
C GLY A 447 -19.30 -8.09 27.81
N ALA A 448 -19.11 -7.10 26.94
CA ALA A 448 -19.96 -5.92 26.91
C ALA A 448 -21.39 -6.25 26.42
N THR A 449 -22.39 -5.74 27.14
CA THR A 449 -23.79 -5.79 26.69
C THR A 449 -24.01 -4.92 25.46
N THR A 450 -25.06 -5.20 24.68
CA THR A 450 -25.46 -4.37 23.53
C THR A 450 -25.57 -2.89 23.90
N GLN A 451 -26.12 -2.55 25.07
CA GLN A 451 -26.24 -1.15 25.51
C GLN A 451 -24.88 -0.50 25.80
N GLN A 452 -23.93 -1.23 26.40
CA GLN A 452 -22.58 -0.72 26.61
C GLN A 452 -21.88 -0.47 25.27
N LEU A 453 -22.00 -1.40 24.32
CA LEU A 453 -21.46 -1.22 22.96
C LEU A 453 -22.07 0.00 22.25
N VAL A 454 -23.39 0.23 22.39
CA VAL A 454 -24.04 1.44 21.85
C VAL A 454 -23.42 2.71 22.45
N ASN A 455 -23.17 2.74 23.75
CA ASN A 455 -22.56 3.89 24.41
C ASN A 455 -21.12 4.13 23.91
N TYR A 456 -20.37 3.05 23.63
CA TYR A 456 -19.00 3.13 23.11
C TYR A 456 -18.92 3.72 21.70
N LEU A 457 -20.00 3.76 20.91
CA LEU A 457 -20.00 4.40 19.59
C LEU A 457 -19.77 5.92 19.65
N SER A 458 -19.94 6.54 20.81
CA SER A 458 -19.73 7.98 21.03
C SER A 458 -18.46 8.30 21.84
N PHE A 459 -17.62 7.32 22.13
CA PHE A 459 -16.38 7.54 22.89
C PHE A 459 -15.37 8.39 22.12
N LYS A 460 -14.43 9.02 22.81
CA LYS A 460 -13.37 9.84 22.18
C LYS A 460 -12.32 8.98 21.46
N ASN A 461 -11.93 7.84 22.04
CA ASN A 461 -11.02 6.91 21.40
C ASN A 461 -11.67 6.21 20.20
N GLY A 462 -11.14 6.44 19.00
CA GLY A 462 -11.64 5.85 17.77
C GLY A 462 -11.48 4.34 17.65
N TRP A 463 -10.44 3.76 18.26
CA TRP A 463 -10.28 2.30 18.27
C TRP A 463 -11.47 1.63 19.00
N ILE A 464 -11.89 2.21 20.13
CA ILE A 464 -13.01 1.72 20.93
C ILE A 464 -14.31 1.80 20.14
N ARG A 465 -14.55 2.90 19.43
CA ARG A 465 -15.73 3.06 18.56
C ARG A 465 -15.75 2.02 17.44
N ASP A 466 -14.64 1.85 16.74
CA ASP A 466 -14.52 0.91 15.62
C ASP A 466 -14.76 -0.54 16.09
N LYS A 467 -14.18 -0.92 17.24
CA LYS A 467 -14.39 -2.25 17.83
C LYS A 467 -15.83 -2.44 18.30
N ALA A 468 -16.45 -1.44 18.90
CA ALA A 468 -17.85 -1.51 19.31
C ALA A 468 -18.80 -1.65 18.12
N GLN A 469 -18.58 -0.91 17.02
CA GLN A 469 -19.32 -1.08 15.78
C GLN A 469 -19.18 -2.51 15.25
N GLN A 470 -17.94 -3.00 15.15
CA GLN A 470 -17.66 -4.37 14.71
C GLN A 470 -18.45 -5.40 15.54
N MET A 471 -18.39 -5.30 16.87
CA MET A 471 -19.05 -6.24 17.77
C MET A 471 -20.57 -6.17 17.67
N LEU A 472 -21.18 -4.98 17.57
CA LEU A 472 -22.63 -4.86 17.37
C LEU A 472 -23.09 -5.54 16.08
N ILE A 473 -22.30 -5.47 15.02
CA ILE A 473 -22.61 -6.09 13.73
C ILE A 473 -22.45 -7.61 13.81
N GLU A 474 -21.34 -8.09 14.37
CA GLU A 474 -21.05 -9.53 14.46
C GLU A 474 -22.00 -10.26 15.41
N GLN A 475 -22.37 -9.64 16.54
CA GLN A 475 -23.31 -10.22 17.49
C GLN A 475 -24.76 -10.11 17.02
N ASN A 476 -25.14 -8.98 16.40
CA ASN A 476 -26.48 -8.69 15.88
C ASN A 476 -27.63 -9.12 16.81
N GLN A 477 -27.54 -8.76 18.10
CA GLN A 477 -28.53 -9.16 19.09
C GLN A 477 -29.90 -8.49 18.82
N PRO A 478 -31.02 -9.13 19.20
CA PRO A 478 -32.34 -8.52 19.10
C PRO A 478 -32.39 -7.14 19.77
N GLY A 479 -33.05 -6.16 19.13
CA GLY A 479 -33.13 -4.78 19.63
C GLY A 479 -31.98 -3.86 19.19
N THR A 480 -30.95 -4.38 18.51
CA THR A 480 -29.80 -3.57 18.06
C THR A 480 -30.23 -2.45 17.10
N ALA A 481 -31.11 -2.74 16.13
CA ALA A 481 -31.57 -1.76 15.16
C ALA A 481 -32.32 -0.59 15.83
N GLU A 482 -33.23 -0.91 16.76
CA GLU A 482 -34.02 0.06 17.50
C GLU A 482 -33.13 0.99 18.35
N LYS A 483 -32.06 0.46 18.94
CA LYS A 483 -31.08 1.24 19.68
C LYS A 483 -30.28 2.17 18.77
N MET A 484 -29.86 1.72 17.59
CA MET A 484 -29.15 2.57 16.62
C MET A 484 -30.03 3.72 16.13
N GLU A 485 -31.32 3.46 15.91
CA GLU A 485 -32.25 4.49 15.47
C GLU A 485 -32.55 5.50 16.56
N THR A 486 -32.66 5.04 17.80
CA THR A 486 -32.75 5.90 18.99
C THR A 486 -31.50 6.79 19.09
N LEU A 487 -30.31 6.21 18.92
CA LEU A 487 -29.05 6.94 18.95
C LEU A 487 -28.99 8.01 17.85
N ILE A 488 -29.41 7.69 16.61
CA ILE A 488 -29.48 8.66 15.51
C ILE A 488 -30.42 9.82 15.82
N GLN A 489 -31.57 9.55 16.44
CA GLN A 489 -32.58 10.57 16.75
C GLN A 489 -32.24 11.43 17.96
N GLN A 490 -31.60 10.87 18.98
CA GLN A 490 -31.51 11.50 20.31
C GLN A 490 -30.09 11.92 20.70
N ALA A 491 -29.05 11.33 20.10
CA ALA A 491 -27.68 11.65 20.48
C ALA A 491 -27.28 13.07 20.05
N THR A 492 -26.42 13.70 20.83
CA THR A 492 -25.77 14.96 20.44
C THR A 492 -24.45 14.70 19.70
N SER A 493 -23.86 13.52 19.85
CA SER A 493 -22.57 13.13 19.25
C SER A 493 -22.73 12.76 17.77
N PRO A 494 -22.21 13.56 16.81
CA PRO A 494 -22.34 13.25 15.39
C PRO A 494 -21.62 11.95 15.02
N ILE A 495 -20.42 11.73 15.58
CA ILE A 495 -19.64 10.51 15.34
C ILE A 495 -20.39 9.25 15.79
N GLY A 496 -21.14 9.33 16.90
CA GLY A 496 -22.03 8.24 17.34
C GLY A 496 -23.13 7.93 16.33
N LYS A 497 -23.74 8.96 15.73
CA LYS A 497 -24.76 8.80 14.68
C LYS A 497 -24.15 8.17 13.41
N VAL A 498 -22.94 8.57 13.03
CA VAL A 498 -22.20 7.98 11.89
C VAL A 498 -21.97 6.49 12.13
N HIS A 499 -21.44 6.09 13.29
CA HIS A 499 -21.27 4.68 13.62
C HIS A 499 -22.61 3.93 13.63
N ALA A 500 -23.68 4.52 14.17
CA ALA A 500 -25.00 3.90 14.20
C ALA A 500 -25.56 3.62 12.79
N LEU A 501 -25.34 4.53 11.82
CA LEU A 501 -25.70 4.31 10.42
C LEU A 501 -24.94 3.12 9.83
N TRP A 502 -23.64 2.99 10.12
CA TRP A 502 -22.83 1.86 9.67
C TRP A 502 -23.15 0.54 10.38
N VAL A 503 -23.59 0.57 11.63
CA VAL A 503 -24.14 -0.62 12.30
C VAL A 503 -25.43 -1.07 11.61
N LEU A 504 -26.36 -0.15 11.32
CA LEU A 504 -27.60 -0.46 10.60
C LEU A 504 -27.34 -1.03 9.19
N GLU A 505 -26.35 -0.50 8.48
CA GLU A 505 -25.84 -1.06 7.22
C GLU A 505 -25.29 -2.48 7.43
N GLY A 506 -24.44 -2.64 8.44
CA GLY A 506 -23.78 -3.89 8.80
C GLY A 506 -24.73 -5.05 9.05
N ILE A 507 -25.82 -4.79 9.77
CA ILE A 507 -26.85 -5.79 10.11
C ILE A 507 -27.98 -5.88 9.08
N GLY A 508 -27.93 -5.09 8.00
CA GLY A 508 -28.93 -5.09 6.94
C GLY A 508 -30.31 -4.57 7.38
N LYS A 509 -30.35 -3.57 8.27
CA LYS A 509 -31.59 -2.99 8.84
C LYS A 509 -31.75 -1.49 8.55
N VAL A 510 -31.13 -1.00 7.48
CA VAL A 510 -31.30 0.39 7.03
C VAL A 510 -32.75 0.65 6.62
N ARG A 511 -33.33 1.77 7.04
CA ARG A 511 -34.67 2.21 6.67
C ARG A 511 -34.65 3.63 6.12
N LEU A 512 -35.48 3.91 5.12
CA LEU A 512 -35.57 5.23 4.49
C LEU A 512 -35.84 6.35 5.50
N LYS A 513 -36.73 6.13 6.48
CA LYS A 513 -37.04 7.11 7.53
C LYS A 513 -35.80 7.48 8.35
N THR A 514 -34.95 6.50 8.66
CA THR A 514 -33.71 6.71 9.40
C THR A 514 -32.71 7.51 8.58
N ILE A 515 -32.56 7.20 7.28
CA ILE A 515 -31.72 7.98 6.35
C ILE A 515 -32.22 9.43 6.25
N GLN A 516 -33.52 9.65 6.11
CA GLN A 516 -34.10 10.99 6.04
C GLN A 516 -33.87 11.78 7.32
N SER A 517 -33.99 11.13 8.49
CA SER A 517 -33.69 11.76 9.78
C SER A 517 -32.23 12.20 9.84
N ALA A 518 -31.29 11.31 9.51
CA ALA A 518 -29.87 11.61 9.55
C ALA A 518 -29.44 12.66 8.50
N PHE A 519 -30.08 12.68 7.33
CA PHE A 519 -29.81 13.70 6.32
C PHE A 519 -30.26 15.12 6.72
N ASN A 520 -31.21 15.23 7.66
CA ASN A 520 -31.67 16.52 8.18
C ASN A 520 -30.81 17.05 9.34
N GLU A 521 -29.80 16.31 9.78
CA GLU A 521 -28.83 16.77 10.78
C GLU A 521 -27.97 17.90 10.21
N GLU A 522 -27.41 18.74 11.08
CA GLU A 522 -26.51 19.82 10.66
C GLU A 522 -25.12 19.30 10.27
N ASP A 523 -24.66 18.24 10.93
CA ASP A 523 -23.31 17.71 10.77
C ASP A 523 -23.08 17.08 9.39
N ILE A 524 -22.03 17.54 8.72
CA ILE A 524 -21.64 17.14 7.36
C ILE A 524 -21.36 15.64 7.27
N SER A 525 -20.73 15.05 8.28
CA SER A 525 -20.38 13.62 8.30
C SER A 525 -21.59 12.74 8.45
N VAL A 526 -22.58 13.16 9.25
CA VAL A 526 -23.84 12.44 9.40
C VAL A 526 -24.63 12.48 8.09
N LYS A 527 -24.75 13.67 7.46
CA LYS A 527 -25.41 13.82 6.16
C LYS A 527 -24.76 12.96 5.08
N ALA A 528 -23.45 13.08 4.89
CA ALA A 528 -22.73 12.35 3.85
C ALA A 528 -22.81 10.83 4.09
N THR A 529 -22.66 10.38 5.33
CA THR A 529 -22.81 8.97 5.69
C THR A 529 -24.23 8.48 5.41
N ALA A 530 -25.27 9.26 5.73
CA ALA A 530 -26.65 8.89 5.44
C ALA A 530 -26.87 8.66 3.94
N LEU A 531 -26.33 9.53 3.08
CA LEU A 531 -26.42 9.37 1.63
C LEU A 531 -25.65 8.13 1.15
N ARG A 532 -24.45 7.89 1.66
CA ARG A 532 -23.65 6.70 1.34
C ARG A 532 -24.36 5.41 1.73
N VAL A 533 -24.88 5.34 2.96
CA VAL A 533 -25.62 4.18 3.47
C VAL A 533 -26.96 4.01 2.74
N SER A 534 -27.59 5.08 2.26
CA SER A 534 -28.84 5.00 1.49
C SER A 534 -28.73 4.14 0.22
N GLU A 535 -27.53 3.94 -0.32
CA GLU A 535 -27.29 3.12 -1.51
C GLU A 535 -27.80 1.67 -1.33
N VAL A 536 -27.75 1.10 -0.12
CA VAL A 536 -28.25 -0.26 0.12
C VAL A 536 -29.77 -0.39 -0.06
N LEU A 537 -30.50 0.73 -0.05
CA LEU A 537 -31.95 0.77 -0.29
C LEU A 537 -32.29 0.63 -1.78
N LYS A 538 -31.30 0.63 -2.69
CA LYS A 538 -31.52 0.37 -4.11
C LYS A 538 -32.22 -0.98 -4.29
N GLY A 539 -33.36 -0.96 -5.00
CA GLY A 539 -34.18 -2.15 -5.22
C GLY A 539 -35.07 -2.55 -4.04
N GLN A 540 -34.93 -1.91 -2.87
CA GLN A 540 -35.79 -2.13 -1.70
C GLN A 540 -36.91 -1.10 -1.60
N ILE A 541 -36.70 0.10 -2.16
CA ILE A 541 -37.69 1.19 -2.20
C ILE A 541 -37.85 1.73 -3.62
N ALA A 542 -38.92 2.52 -3.83
CA ALA A 542 -39.15 3.19 -5.10
C ALA A 542 -38.01 4.18 -5.42
N GLU A 543 -37.37 3.97 -6.56
CA GLU A 543 -36.22 4.77 -7.00
C GLU A 543 -36.49 6.29 -7.03
N PRO A 544 -37.64 6.79 -7.52
CA PRO A 544 -37.92 8.23 -7.51
C PRO A 544 -37.84 8.86 -6.11
N THR A 545 -38.20 8.11 -5.07
CA THR A 545 -38.12 8.58 -3.68
C THR A 545 -36.67 8.80 -3.26
N LEU A 546 -35.77 7.89 -3.64
CA LEU A 546 -34.35 7.99 -3.30
C LEU A 546 -33.64 9.05 -4.15
N LEU A 547 -33.95 9.15 -5.44
CA LEU A 547 -33.45 10.22 -6.30
C LEU A 547 -33.85 11.60 -5.79
N THR A 548 -35.07 11.77 -5.29
CA THR A 548 -35.53 13.04 -4.71
C THR A 548 -34.68 13.45 -3.50
N LEU A 549 -34.30 12.50 -2.65
CA LEU A 549 -33.40 12.76 -1.51
C LEU A 549 -32.01 13.19 -2.00
N LEU A 550 -31.43 12.43 -2.93
CA LEU A 550 -30.09 12.72 -3.47
C LEU A 550 -30.04 14.07 -4.19
N GLN A 551 -31.08 14.44 -4.95
CA GLN A 551 -31.17 15.75 -5.60
C GLN A 551 -31.24 16.92 -4.61
N LYS A 552 -31.88 16.74 -3.45
CA LYS A 552 -31.88 17.76 -2.39
C LYS A 552 -30.47 18.03 -1.89
N ALA A 553 -29.64 16.98 -1.82
CA ALA A 553 -28.25 17.03 -1.38
C ALA A 553 -27.29 17.61 -2.43
N THR A 554 -27.73 17.89 -3.65
CA THR A 554 -26.90 18.47 -4.73
C THR A 554 -27.18 19.94 -4.99
N LYS A 555 -27.94 20.61 -4.13
CA LYS A 555 -28.25 22.05 -4.27
C LYS A 555 -26.99 22.89 -4.01
N PRO A 556 -26.80 24.04 -4.69
CA PRO A 556 -25.61 24.89 -4.48
C PRO A 556 -25.42 25.41 -3.05
N THR A 557 -26.47 25.42 -2.24
CA THR A 557 -26.43 25.83 -0.83
C THR A 557 -25.92 24.74 0.11
N GLU A 558 -25.78 23.50 -0.35
CA GLU A 558 -25.33 22.38 0.46
C GLU A 558 -23.80 22.31 0.52
N ASN A 559 -23.26 21.67 1.56
CA ASN A 559 -21.82 21.49 1.69
C ASN A 559 -21.26 20.64 0.52
N LYS A 560 -20.05 20.98 0.06
CA LYS A 560 -19.41 20.34 -1.09
C LYS A 560 -19.15 18.84 -0.90
N ALA A 561 -18.76 18.40 0.29
CA ALA A 561 -18.54 16.98 0.58
C ALA A 561 -19.86 16.18 0.52
N VAL A 562 -20.95 16.76 1.01
CA VAL A 562 -22.31 16.18 0.92
C VAL A 562 -22.76 16.10 -0.54
N THR A 563 -22.56 17.19 -1.30
CA THR A 563 -22.87 17.25 -2.75
C THR A 563 -22.08 16.21 -3.54
N LEU A 564 -20.78 16.08 -3.25
CA LEU A 564 -19.91 15.08 -3.84
C LEU A 564 -20.42 13.67 -3.56
N GLN A 565 -20.72 13.34 -2.30
CA GLN A 565 -21.28 12.04 -1.93
C GLN A 565 -22.65 11.79 -2.58
N ALA A 566 -23.49 12.81 -2.73
CA ALA A 566 -24.78 12.70 -3.41
C ALA A 566 -24.64 12.35 -4.90
N ILE A 567 -23.74 13.04 -5.62
CA ILE A 567 -23.39 12.75 -7.02
C ILE A 567 -22.91 11.31 -7.17
N LEU A 568 -21.98 10.92 -6.30
CA LEU A 568 -21.43 9.57 -6.23
C LEU A 568 -22.53 8.50 -6.01
N SER A 569 -23.48 8.78 -5.12
CA SER A 569 -24.61 7.89 -4.82
C SER A 569 -25.60 7.81 -5.99
N LEU A 570 -25.84 8.91 -6.71
CA LEU A 570 -26.66 8.93 -7.94
C LEU A 570 -26.11 7.97 -9.00
N GLY A 571 -24.78 7.86 -9.11
CA GLY A 571 -24.12 6.93 -10.03
C GLY A 571 -24.45 5.44 -9.79
N LYS A 572 -24.86 5.06 -8.57
CA LYS A 572 -25.20 3.67 -8.23
C LYS A 572 -26.53 3.22 -8.82
N PHE A 573 -27.48 4.11 -9.05
CA PHE A 573 -28.78 3.78 -9.64
C PHE A 573 -28.66 3.48 -11.12
N ALA A 574 -27.93 4.34 -11.82
CA ALA A 574 -27.57 4.18 -13.21
C ALA A 574 -28.80 4.09 -14.15
N SER A 575 -29.93 4.68 -13.76
CA SER A 575 -31.20 4.73 -14.51
C SER A 575 -31.24 5.91 -15.49
N PRO A 576 -32.20 5.94 -16.43
CA PRO A 576 -32.41 7.09 -17.30
C PRO A 576 -32.62 8.40 -16.53
N GLN A 577 -33.38 8.33 -15.43
CA GLN A 577 -33.64 9.48 -14.55
C GLN A 577 -32.35 9.93 -13.85
N SER A 578 -31.57 9.02 -13.28
CA SER A 578 -30.31 9.39 -12.63
C SER A 578 -29.31 9.99 -13.63
N VAL A 579 -29.27 9.51 -14.87
CA VAL A 579 -28.46 10.09 -15.96
C VAL A 579 -28.93 11.51 -16.28
N GLN A 580 -30.23 11.75 -16.41
CA GLN A 580 -30.75 13.10 -16.66
C GLN A 580 -30.34 14.08 -15.55
N VAL A 581 -30.41 13.64 -14.29
CA VAL A 581 -29.98 14.44 -13.13
C VAL A 581 -28.49 14.73 -13.18
N LEU A 582 -27.65 13.71 -13.40
CA LEU A 582 -26.20 13.89 -13.51
C LEU A 582 -25.83 14.83 -14.67
N THR A 583 -26.52 14.72 -15.81
CA THR A 583 -26.32 15.65 -16.95
C THR A 583 -26.66 17.09 -16.56
N GLN A 584 -27.79 17.30 -15.87
CA GLN A 584 -28.18 18.63 -15.40
C GLN A 584 -27.14 19.18 -14.42
N LEU A 585 -26.69 18.38 -13.45
CA LEU A 585 -25.65 18.77 -12.51
C LEU A 585 -24.34 19.13 -13.20
N GLY A 586 -23.96 18.39 -14.26
CA GLY A 586 -22.77 18.70 -15.06
C GLY A 586 -22.85 20.06 -15.73
N THR A 587 -24.06 20.49 -16.14
CA THR A 587 -24.24 21.86 -16.62
C THR A 587 -24.12 22.90 -15.50
N SER A 588 -24.72 22.64 -14.34
CA SER A 588 -24.72 23.58 -13.19
C SER A 588 -23.35 23.75 -12.54
N TYR A 589 -22.52 22.70 -12.50
CA TYR A 589 -21.21 22.69 -11.82
C TYR A 589 -20.03 22.66 -12.80
N SER A 590 -20.21 23.18 -14.02
CA SER A 590 -19.23 23.11 -15.10
C SER A 590 -17.89 23.83 -14.86
N SER A 591 -17.78 24.64 -13.81
CA SER A 591 -16.53 25.27 -13.38
C SER A 591 -15.79 24.51 -12.27
N ASP A 592 -16.44 23.53 -11.62
CA ASP A 592 -15.87 22.79 -10.51
C ASP A 592 -15.31 21.44 -11.00
N THR A 593 -13.99 21.37 -11.14
CA THR A 593 -13.32 20.19 -11.70
C THR A 593 -13.54 18.92 -10.88
N LEU A 594 -13.62 19.04 -9.55
CA LEU A 594 -13.86 17.90 -8.66
C LEU A 594 -15.28 17.35 -8.85
N LEU A 595 -16.28 18.23 -8.89
CA LEU A 595 -17.67 17.82 -9.10
C LEU A 595 -17.88 17.30 -10.54
N LEU A 596 -17.24 17.90 -11.54
CA LEU A 596 -17.24 17.38 -12.91
C LEU A 596 -16.66 15.97 -13.00
N GLY A 597 -15.48 15.74 -12.40
CA GLY A 597 -14.88 14.41 -12.32
C GLY A 597 -15.82 13.40 -11.65
N ALA A 598 -16.50 13.79 -10.57
CA ALA A 598 -17.47 12.94 -9.88
C ALA A 598 -18.72 12.64 -10.72
N ILE A 599 -19.24 13.63 -11.44
CA ILE A 599 -20.41 13.49 -12.32
C ILE A 599 -20.06 12.54 -13.46
N THR A 600 -18.93 12.74 -14.13
CA THR A 600 -18.49 11.88 -15.22
C THR A 600 -18.18 10.47 -14.74
N SER A 601 -17.53 10.32 -13.58
CA SER A 601 -17.35 9.00 -12.95
C SER A 601 -18.67 8.30 -12.64
N SER A 602 -19.69 9.07 -12.23
CA SER A 602 -21.03 8.56 -11.90
C SER A 602 -21.89 8.25 -13.12
N LEU A 603 -21.60 8.85 -14.29
CA LEU A 603 -22.17 8.44 -15.58
C LEU A 603 -21.63 7.07 -16.03
N ALA A 604 -20.36 6.79 -15.68
CA ALA A 604 -19.63 5.53 -15.85
C ALA A 604 -19.49 4.99 -17.29
N THR A 605 -20.57 4.54 -17.91
CA THR A 605 -20.60 4.06 -19.31
C THR A 605 -21.73 4.74 -20.11
N LYS A 606 -22.32 5.79 -19.54
CA LYS A 606 -23.51 6.47 -20.06
C LYS A 606 -23.20 7.91 -20.51
N GLU A 607 -21.94 8.26 -20.68
CA GLU A 607 -21.49 9.58 -21.14
C GLU A 607 -22.07 9.91 -22.51
N ALA A 608 -22.15 8.94 -23.43
CA ALA A 608 -22.76 9.13 -24.74
C ALA A 608 -24.27 9.45 -24.63
N LYS A 609 -24.97 8.87 -23.65
CA LYS A 609 -26.38 9.20 -23.38
C LYS A 609 -26.51 10.60 -22.78
N ALA A 610 -25.57 11.01 -21.93
CA ALA A 610 -25.54 12.36 -21.40
C ALA A 610 -25.30 13.41 -22.51
N LEU A 611 -24.39 13.14 -23.45
CA LEU A 611 -24.20 13.98 -24.64
C LEU A 611 -25.47 14.10 -25.47
N ALA A 612 -26.14 12.99 -25.79
CA ALA A 612 -27.40 13.01 -26.55
C ALA A 612 -28.51 13.82 -25.85
N LEU A 613 -28.54 13.83 -24.51
CA LEU A 613 -29.46 14.68 -23.75
C LEU A 613 -29.12 16.16 -23.87
N LEU A 614 -27.83 16.53 -23.84
CA LEU A 614 -27.39 17.91 -24.04
C LEU A 614 -27.71 18.38 -25.47
N GLU A 615 -27.51 17.54 -26.48
CA GLU A 615 -27.89 17.82 -27.88
C GLU A 615 -29.39 18.06 -28.01
N LYS A 616 -30.22 17.18 -27.44
CA LYS A 616 -31.67 17.30 -27.43
C LYS A 616 -32.14 18.60 -26.75
N ASN A 617 -31.39 19.10 -25.77
CA ASN A 617 -31.68 20.33 -25.04
C ASN A 617 -31.03 21.59 -25.67
N ASN A 618 -30.43 21.49 -26.86
CA ASN A 618 -29.70 22.57 -27.53
C ASN A 618 -28.52 23.14 -26.71
N GLN A 619 -27.84 22.29 -25.93
CA GLN A 619 -26.72 22.65 -25.05
C GLN A 619 -25.35 22.25 -25.62
N THR A 620 -25.21 22.15 -26.96
CA THR A 620 -23.97 21.73 -27.63
C THR A 620 -22.81 22.72 -27.47
N GLN A 621 -23.09 23.98 -27.14
CA GLN A 621 -22.08 25.01 -26.86
C GLN A 621 -21.71 25.11 -25.37
N HIS A 622 -22.32 24.30 -24.50
CA HIS A 622 -22.09 24.36 -23.07
C HIS A 622 -20.72 23.74 -22.70
N PRO A 623 -19.93 24.29 -21.76
CA PRO A 623 -18.61 23.76 -21.40
C PRO A 623 -18.60 22.26 -21.04
N PHE A 624 -19.65 21.80 -20.35
CA PHE A 624 -19.82 20.39 -20.00
C PHE A 624 -19.94 19.45 -21.23
N TYR A 625 -20.55 19.92 -22.32
CA TYR A 625 -20.63 19.16 -23.56
C TYR A 625 -19.23 18.91 -24.14
N SER A 626 -18.43 19.97 -24.27
CA SER A 626 -17.04 19.88 -24.74
C SER A 626 -16.18 19.00 -23.83
N TYR A 627 -16.36 19.10 -22.51
CA TYR A 627 -15.69 18.24 -21.53
C TYR A 627 -15.99 16.75 -21.77
N LEU A 628 -17.27 16.37 -21.89
CA LEU A 628 -17.67 14.98 -22.12
C LEU A 628 -17.19 14.46 -23.49
N GLN A 629 -17.22 15.29 -24.53
CA GLN A 629 -16.68 14.95 -25.84
C GLN A 629 -15.18 14.65 -25.77
N GLY A 630 -14.40 15.51 -25.10
CA GLY A 630 -12.97 15.31 -24.88
C GLY A 630 -12.68 14.04 -24.08
N TYR A 631 -13.46 13.77 -23.04
CA TYR A 631 -13.33 12.53 -22.27
C TYR A 631 -13.59 11.28 -23.14
N LEU A 632 -14.66 11.27 -23.93
CA LEU A 632 -14.99 10.13 -24.78
C LEU A 632 -13.99 9.90 -25.93
N SER A 633 -13.40 10.96 -26.49
CA SER A 633 -12.36 10.81 -27.51
C SER A 633 -11.10 10.15 -26.94
N THR A 634 -10.68 10.53 -25.72
CA THR A 634 -9.55 9.89 -25.04
C THR A 634 -9.79 8.42 -24.70
N GLN A 635 -11.04 8.02 -24.42
CA GLN A 635 -11.39 6.62 -24.15
C GLN A 635 -11.43 5.77 -25.43
N LYS A 636 -11.95 6.30 -26.55
CA LYS A 636 -11.99 5.60 -27.84
C LYS A 636 -10.59 5.28 -28.38
N ASN A 637 -9.65 6.23 -28.27
CA ASN A 637 -8.27 6.03 -28.70
C ASN A 637 -7.50 4.98 -27.87
N LYS A 638 -8.00 4.61 -26.68
CA LYS A 638 -7.34 3.63 -25.79
C LYS A 638 -7.87 2.19 -25.92
N LYS A 639 -9.00 1.95 -26.61
CA LYS A 639 -9.74 0.67 -26.53
C LYS A 639 -9.87 -0.12 -27.83
N ASN A 640 -9.70 0.49 -29.00
CA ASN A 640 -10.00 -0.15 -30.27
C ASN A 640 -8.78 -0.16 -31.19
N GLU A 641 -8.11 -1.32 -31.29
CA GLU A 641 -7.60 -1.96 -32.53
C GLU A 641 -6.50 -3.01 -32.27
N ALA A 642 -5.68 -2.88 -31.21
CA ALA A 642 -4.48 -3.74 -31.04
C ALA A 642 -4.75 -5.20 -30.62
N ILE A 643 -5.72 -5.46 -29.73
CA ILE A 643 -5.87 -6.80 -29.08
C ILE A 643 -6.68 -7.79 -29.94
N LEU A 644 -7.56 -7.29 -30.83
CA LEU A 644 -8.45 -8.15 -31.63
C LEU A 644 -7.76 -8.78 -32.86
N ALA A 645 -6.48 -8.48 -33.11
CA ALA A 645 -5.70 -8.96 -34.25
C ALA A 645 -4.53 -9.89 -33.87
N LEU A 646 -4.33 -10.17 -32.57
CA LEU A 646 -3.21 -10.98 -32.10
C LEU A 646 -3.47 -12.48 -32.36
N ASP A 647 -2.44 -13.19 -32.81
CA ASP A 647 -2.50 -14.65 -32.87
C ASP A 647 -2.33 -15.30 -31.46
N GLU A 648 -2.49 -16.62 -31.38
CA GLU A 648 -2.43 -17.34 -30.09
C GLU A 648 -1.07 -17.22 -29.39
N THR A 649 0.03 -17.12 -30.15
CA THR A 649 1.39 -16.98 -29.63
C THR A 649 1.61 -15.57 -29.11
N GLU A 650 1.21 -14.56 -29.89
CA GLU A 650 1.26 -13.15 -29.49
C GLU A 650 0.38 -12.88 -28.28
N LEU A 651 -0.82 -13.46 -28.22
CA LEU A 651 -1.73 -13.33 -27.07
C LEU A 651 -1.11 -13.90 -25.80
N LYS A 652 -0.46 -15.07 -25.88
CA LYS A 652 0.25 -15.67 -24.74
C LYS A 652 1.43 -14.81 -24.29
N GLN A 653 2.21 -14.28 -25.22
CA GLN A 653 3.31 -13.37 -24.92
C GLN A 653 2.80 -12.06 -24.30
N TYR A 654 1.69 -11.52 -24.82
CA TYR A 654 1.01 -10.34 -24.32
C TYR A 654 0.50 -10.53 -22.89
N ASP A 655 -0.21 -11.62 -22.60
CA ASP A 655 -0.72 -11.93 -21.26
C ASP A 655 0.39 -12.15 -20.24
N THR A 656 1.49 -12.79 -20.66
CA THR A 656 2.69 -12.94 -19.84
C THR A 656 3.32 -11.58 -19.57
N GLY A 657 3.47 -10.76 -20.61
CA GLY A 657 4.00 -9.40 -20.52
C GLY A 657 3.17 -8.51 -19.62
N LYS A 658 1.84 -8.62 -19.67
CA LYS A 658 0.92 -7.89 -18.80
C LYS A 658 1.17 -8.21 -17.34
N LYS A 659 1.26 -9.50 -16.99
CA LYS A 659 1.54 -9.93 -15.61
C LYS A 659 2.88 -9.37 -15.13
N LEU A 660 3.92 -9.52 -15.94
CA LEU A 660 5.27 -9.01 -15.62
C LEU A 660 5.29 -7.48 -15.47
N PHE A 661 4.60 -6.76 -16.35
CA PHE A 661 4.49 -5.30 -16.25
C PHE A 661 3.80 -4.89 -14.95
N THR A 662 2.66 -5.50 -14.65
CA THR A 662 1.93 -5.23 -13.40
C THR A 662 2.80 -5.49 -12.19
N GLN A 663 3.60 -6.57 -12.19
CA GLN A 663 4.45 -6.96 -11.06
C GLN A 663 5.69 -6.08 -10.88
N HIS A 664 6.34 -5.65 -11.98
CA HIS A 664 7.69 -5.07 -11.91
C HIS A 664 7.81 -3.63 -12.40
N CYS A 665 6.96 -3.19 -13.33
CA CYS A 665 7.12 -1.91 -14.02
C CYS A 665 6.05 -0.88 -13.63
N SER A 666 4.83 -1.36 -13.33
CA SER A 666 3.66 -0.51 -13.04
C SER A 666 3.85 0.39 -11.83
N THR A 667 4.68 -0.01 -10.86
CA THR A 667 4.97 0.77 -9.65
C THR A 667 5.63 2.11 -9.96
N CYS A 668 6.39 2.22 -11.04
CA CYS A 668 7.01 3.47 -11.47
C CYS A 668 6.27 4.11 -12.65
N HIS A 669 5.79 3.31 -13.61
CA HIS A 669 5.18 3.81 -14.85
C HIS A 669 3.65 3.91 -14.83
N GLY A 670 2.99 3.48 -13.75
CA GLY A 670 1.53 3.40 -13.63
C GLY A 670 0.93 2.20 -14.36
N GLU A 671 -0.21 1.69 -13.89
CA GLU A 671 -0.96 0.61 -14.58
C GLU A 671 -1.46 1.04 -15.97
N ASP A 672 -1.64 2.34 -16.17
CA ASP A 672 -2.09 2.96 -17.42
C ASP A 672 -0.93 3.50 -18.29
N GLY A 673 0.32 3.24 -17.88
CA GLY A 673 1.52 3.67 -18.59
C GLY A 673 1.71 5.19 -18.61
N ALA A 674 0.97 5.97 -17.82
CA ALA A 674 1.04 7.43 -17.84
C ALA A 674 2.28 8.01 -17.14
N GLY A 675 3.08 7.17 -16.48
CA GLY A 675 4.15 7.63 -15.59
C GLY A 675 3.60 8.08 -14.25
N ILE A 676 4.44 8.02 -13.21
CA ILE A 676 4.11 8.54 -11.88
C ILE A 676 5.19 9.58 -11.59
N GLU A 677 4.82 10.85 -11.43
CA GLU A 677 5.76 11.87 -10.93
C GLU A 677 5.90 11.70 -9.39
N PRO A 678 7.13 11.74 -8.81
CA PRO A 678 8.44 12.02 -9.42
C PRO A 678 9.25 10.74 -9.79
N LEU A 679 8.59 9.63 -10.09
CA LEU A 679 9.22 8.32 -10.28
C LEU A 679 9.72 8.10 -11.72
N ALA A 680 8.82 8.09 -12.71
CA ALA A 680 9.17 7.71 -14.07
C ALA A 680 8.29 8.40 -15.13
N PRO A 681 8.82 8.61 -16.36
CA PRO A 681 8.07 9.22 -17.44
C PRO A 681 6.98 8.28 -18.00
N PRO A 682 6.03 8.82 -18.79
CA PRO A 682 5.02 8.01 -19.48
C PRO A 682 5.66 7.02 -20.46
N LEU A 683 5.07 5.81 -20.52
CA LEU A 683 5.28 4.83 -21.58
C LEU A 683 4.18 4.90 -22.64
N ALA A 684 2.98 5.35 -22.26
CA ALA A 684 1.87 5.53 -23.16
C ALA A 684 2.17 6.64 -24.18
N GLY A 685 2.09 6.30 -25.47
CA GLY A 685 2.36 7.19 -26.60
C GLY A 685 3.85 7.50 -26.84
N SER A 686 4.76 7.01 -25.99
CA SER A 686 6.19 7.33 -26.05
C SER A 686 6.84 6.94 -27.38
N GLU A 687 7.66 7.83 -27.94
CA GLU A 687 8.47 7.58 -29.13
C GLU A 687 9.47 6.43 -28.94
N TRP A 688 9.97 6.24 -27.71
CA TRP A 688 10.85 5.14 -27.34
C TRP A 688 10.13 3.80 -27.30
N VAL A 689 8.81 3.82 -27.10
CA VAL A 689 7.98 2.62 -27.09
C VAL A 689 7.45 2.31 -28.48
N ASN A 690 7.03 3.32 -29.25
CA ASN A 690 6.44 3.11 -30.57
C ASN A 690 7.47 3.05 -31.72
N GLY A 691 8.72 3.45 -31.47
CA GLY A 691 9.82 3.35 -32.43
C GLY A 691 10.41 1.94 -32.55
N ASP A 692 11.68 1.87 -32.99
CA ASP A 692 12.48 0.64 -32.94
C ASP A 692 12.53 0.11 -31.49
N TYR A 693 12.35 -1.19 -31.31
CA TYR A 693 12.40 -1.80 -29.98
C TYR A 693 13.83 -1.97 -29.44
N ASP A 694 14.88 -1.80 -30.25
CA ASP A 694 16.27 -1.97 -29.81
C ASP A 694 16.65 -1.00 -28.67
N PRO A 695 16.41 0.32 -28.80
CA PRO A 695 16.55 1.25 -27.69
C PRO A 695 15.75 0.84 -26.44
N LEU A 696 14.52 0.35 -26.62
CA LEU A 696 13.66 -0.06 -25.52
C LEU A 696 14.19 -1.30 -24.79
N ILE A 697 14.75 -2.26 -25.52
CA ILE A 697 15.46 -3.43 -24.97
C ILE A 697 16.67 -2.97 -24.16
N LEU A 698 17.47 -2.06 -24.71
CA LEU A 698 18.68 -1.55 -24.04
C LEU A 698 18.36 -0.74 -22.79
N ILE A 699 17.33 0.10 -22.82
CA ILE A 699 16.81 0.80 -21.63
C ILE A 699 16.41 -0.22 -20.57
N THR A 700 15.71 -1.29 -20.94
CA THR A 700 15.21 -2.29 -19.98
C THR A 700 16.35 -3.12 -19.37
N LEU A 701 17.34 -3.51 -20.17
CA LEU A 701 18.46 -4.33 -19.72
C LEU A 701 19.49 -3.50 -18.93
N HIS A 702 19.85 -2.32 -19.42
CA HIS A 702 21.00 -1.56 -18.90
C HIS A 702 20.59 -0.30 -18.13
N GLY A 703 19.33 0.11 -18.19
CA GLY A 703 18.82 1.32 -17.57
C GLY A 703 18.91 2.54 -18.50
N LEU A 704 18.33 3.65 -18.04
CA LEU A 704 18.37 4.95 -18.71
C LEU A 704 18.76 6.06 -17.72
N GLN A 705 19.72 6.89 -18.09
CA GLN A 705 20.10 8.11 -17.38
C GLN A 705 19.41 9.31 -18.03
N GLY A 706 18.67 10.09 -17.23
CA GLY A 706 18.03 11.32 -17.66
C GLY A 706 19.03 12.48 -17.88
N PRO A 707 18.61 13.57 -18.52
CA PRO A 707 17.26 13.86 -19.02
C PRO A 707 16.84 12.95 -20.18
N VAL A 708 15.54 12.74 -20.33
CA VAL A 708 14.94 12.05 -21.49
C VAL A 708 13.74 12.83 -22.02
N THR A 709 13.67 13.01 -23.33
CA THR A 709 12.49 13.57 -24.00
C THR A 709 11.46 12.47 -24.23
N VAL A 710 10.23 12.68 -23.79
CA VAL A 710 9.10 11.79 -24.10
C VAL A 710 7.90 12.63 -24.51
N ASN A 711 7.30 12.34 -25.67
CA ASN A 711 6.19 13.10 -26.25
C ASN A 711 6.49 14.61 -26.35
N GLY A 712 7.73 14.96 -26.69
CA GLY A 712 8.19 16.36 -26.80
C GLY A 712 8.35 17.12 -25.46
N LYS A 713 8.13 16.45 -24.32
CA LYS A 713 8.39 17.00 -22.97
C LYS A 713 9.68 16.40 -22.43
N VAL A 714 10.58 17.26 -21.93
CA VAL A 714 11.81 16.81 -21.28
C VAL A 714 11.49 16.39 -19.85
N TYR A 715 11.86 15.17 -19.49
CA TYR A 715 11.74 14.62 -18.15
C TYR A 715 13.13 14.52 -17.51
N GLN A 716 13.26 15.20 -16.37
CA GLN A 716 14.47 15.27 -15.55
C GLN A 716 14.08 15.51 -14.09
N PRO A 717 14.98 15.27 -13.12
CA PRO A 717 14.72 15.64 -11.74
C PRO A 717 14.28 17.12 -11.61
N PRO A 718 13.28 17.43 -10.77
CA PRO A 718 12.58 16.56 -9.82
C PRO A 718 11.36 15.83 -10.40
N MET A 719 11.08 15.91 -11.70
CA MET A 719 9.85 15.35 -12.31
C MET A 719 9.89 13.82 -12.43
N VAL A 720 11.09 13.25 -12.53
CA VAL A 720 11.35 11.80 -12.59
C VAL A 720 12.64 11.50 -11.85
N GLN A 721 12.89 10.24 -11.52
CA GLN A 721 14.18 9.82 -11.00
C GLN A 721 15.30 10.12 -12.02
N PRO A 722 16.50 10.52 -11.57
CA PRO A 722 17.63 10.82 -12.47
C PRO A 722 18.03 9.62 -13.32
N GLN A 723 17.74 8.41 -12.86
CA GLN A 723 18.14 7.17 -13.50
C GLN A 723 17.08 6.08 -13.31
N MET A 724 16.79 5.34 -14.37
CA MET A 724 16.08 4.07 -14.35
C MET A 724 17.12 2.93 -14.27
N PRO A 725 17.04 2.03 -13.28
CA PRO A 725 17.93 0.88 -13.20
C PRO A 725 17.63 -0.15 -14.29
N GLY A 726 18.67 -0.83 -14.78
CA GLY A 726 18.54 -1.92 -15.73
C GLY A 726 18.31 -3.28 -15.07
N LEU A 727 17.73 -4.23 -15.81
CA LEU A 727 17.38 -5.57 -15.34
C LEU A 727 18.40 -6.65 -15.75
N LYS A 728 19.54 -6.30 -16.35
CA LYS A 728 20.48 -7.29 -16.91
C LYS A 728 21.01 -8.32 -15.91
N TYR A 729 21.12 -7.97 -14.63
CA TYR A 729 21.61 -8.86 -13.57
C TYR A 729 20.49 -9.62 -12.85
N ASN A 730 19.24 -9.34 -13.18
CA ASN A 730 18.11 -10.06 -12.61
C ASN A 730 17.90 -11.37 -13.38
N THR A 731 18.28 -12.49 -12.76
CA THR A 731 18.17 -13.84 -13.35
C THR A 731 16.72 -14.27 -13.56
N ASP A 732 15.76 -13.65 -12.88
CA ASP A 732 14.34 -13.94 -13.06
C ASP A 732 13.78 -13.35 -14.36
N PHE A 733 14.49 -12.40 -14.97
CA PHE A 733 14.17 -11.77 -16.26
C PHE A 733 14.97 -12.39 -17.41
N THR A 734 14.53 -13.57 -17.84
CA THR A 734 15.02 -14.24 -19.05
C THR A 734 14.70 -13.42 -20.30
N ASP A 735 15.33 -13.77 -21.42
CA ASP A 735 15.13 -13.06 -22.69
C ASP A 735 13.66 -13.14 -23.17
N GLU A 736 12.97 -14.25 -22.90
CA GLU A 736 11.54 -14.43 -23.19
C GLU A 736 10.66 -13.52 -22.34
N LYS A 737 11.00 -13.33 -21.06
CA LYS A 737 10.24 -12.47 -20.15
C LYS A 737 10.44 -10.99 -20.47
N VAL A 738 11.66 -10.60 -20.84
CA VAL A 738 11.95 -9.24 -21.32
C VAL A 738 11.20 -8.98 -22.63
N ALA A 739 11.25 -9.92 -23.59
CA ALA A 739 10.47 -9.82 -24.81
C ALA A 739 8.96 -9.71 -24.54
N ALA A 740 8.42 -10.51 -23.61
CA ALA A 740 7.01 -10.48 -23.25
C ALA A 740 6.58 -9.12 -22.66
N VAL A 741 7.29 -8.60 -21.66
CA VAL A 741 6.92 -7.33 -21.02
C VAL A 741 7.01 -6.16 -22.00
N LEU A 742 8.01 -6.15 -22.88
CA LEU A 742 8.15 -5.12 -23.89
C LEU A 742 7.06 -5.20 -24.97
N SER A 743 6.70 -6.40 -25.42
CA SER A 743 5.57 -6.59 -26.34
C SER A 743 4.25 -6.09 -25.76
N TYR A 744 3.99 -6.32 -24.47
CA TYR A 744 2.81 -5.77 -23.79
C TYR A 744 2.83 -4.24 -23.76
N ILE A 745 3.96 -3.64 -23.36
CA ILE A 745 4.13 -2.17 -23.32
C ILE A 745 3.90 -1.55 -24.70
N ARG A 746 4.42 -2.18 -25.75
CA ARG A 746 4.32 -1.76 -27.16
C ARG A 746 2.91 -1.90 -27.75
N ASN A 747 2.04 -2.66 -27.12
CA ASN A 747 0.69 -2.95 -27.61
C ASN A 747 -0.42 -2.59 -26.60
N THR A 748 -0.14 -1.70 -25.66
CA THR A 748 -1.08 -1.26 -24.63
C THR A 748 -1.12 0.27 -24.52
N TRP A 749 -2.22 0.82 -24.00
CA TRP A 749 -2.43 2.25 -23.73
C TRP A 749 -2.47 3.15 -24.98
N GLY A 750 -2.76 2.58 -26.15
CA GLY A 750 -2.75 3.28 -27.43
C GLY A 750 -1.39 3.19 -28.15
N ASN A 751 -0.45 2.40 -27.63
CA ASN A 751 0.73 1.99 -28.39
C ASN A 751 0.35 0.88 -29.38
N HIS A 752 0.90 0.94 -30.59
CA HIS A 752 0.62 0.02 -31.69
C HIS A 752 1.93 -0.30 -32.42
N SER A 753 2.65 -1.32 -31.97
CA SER A 753 3.98 -1.62 -32.51
C SER A 753 4.31 -3.12 -32.46
N SER A 754 5.29 -3.53 -33.26
CA SER A 754 5.70 -4.94 -33.37
C SER A 754 6.03 -5.58 -32.02
N PHE A 755 5.76 -6.88 -31.89
CA PHE A 755 6.23 -7.67 -30.76
C PHE A 755 7.76 -7.74 -30.75
N VAL A 756 8.32 -7.85 -29.55
CA VAL A 756 9.76 -8.01 -29.34
C VAL A 756 10.10 -9.49 -29.39
N GLU A 757 11.16 -9.80 -30.13
CA GLU A 757 11.67 -11.16 -30.29
C GLU A 757 12.67 -11.52 -29.18
N PRO A 758 12.51 -12.65 -28.45
CA PRO A 758 13.47 -13.10 -27.44
C PRO A 758 14.90 -13.22 -27.97
N GLY A 759 15.05 -13.70 -29.21
CA GLY A 759 16.36 -13.81 -29.87
C GLY A 759 17.06 -12.46 -30.03
N ARG A 760 16.30 -11.37 -30.26
CA ARG A 760 16.88 -10.02 -30.34
C ARG A 760 17.33 -9.51 -28.98
N VAL A 761 16.56 -9.79 -27.94
CA VAL A 761 16.95 -9.48 -26.55
C VAL A 761 18.28 -10.17 -26.21
N ASN A 762 18.41 -11.45 -26.55
CA ASN A 762 19.64 -12.21 -26.32
C ASN A 762 20.85 -11.58 -27.02
N GLN A 763 20.70 -11.21 -28.30
CA GLN A 763 21.76 -10.57 -29.08
C GLN A 763 22.22 -9.26 -28.44
N LEU A 764 21.30 -8.38 -28.05
CA LEU A 764 21.64 -7.10 -27.43
C LEU A 764 22.22 -7.27 -26.03
N ARG A 765 21.67 -8.19 -25.22
CA ARG A 765 22.22 -8.54 -23.90
C ARG A 765 23.67 -8.98 -24.00
N ASN A 766 23.99 -9.83 -24.98
CA ASN A 766 25.35 -10.31 -25.22
C ASN A 766 26.27 -9.24 -25.79
N ARG A 767 25.78 -8.44 -26.76
CA ARG A 767 26.55 -7.35 -27.37
C ARG A 767 27.00 -6.30 -26.35
N TYR A 768 26.16 -6.00 -25.37
CA TYR A 768 26.44 -4.99 -24.34
C TYR A 768 26.71 -5.59 -22.96
N LYS A 769 27.07 -6.88 -22.86
CA LYS A 769 27.25 -7.60 -21.59
C LYS A 769 28.18 -6.88 -20.61
N ASP A 770 29.25 -6.26 -21.13
CA ASP A 770 30.30 -5.59 -20.35
C ASP A 770 29.95 -4.13 -20.01
N ARG A 771 28.84 -3.58 -20.56
CA ARG A 771 28.42 -2.20 -20.31
C ARG A 771 27.88 -2.06 -18.89
N LYS A 772 28.50 -1.20 -18.07
CA LYS A 772 28.10 -0.97 -16.66
C LYS A 772 27.17 0.23 -16.46
N LYS A 773 27.28 1.26 -17.29
CA LYS A 773 26.46 2.47 -17.17
C LYS A 773 25.13 2.34 -17.92
N PRO A 774 24.05 2.94 -17.39
CA PRO A 774 22.83 3.17 -18.15
C PRO A 774 23.07 3.93 -19.45
N PHE A 775 22.14 3.77 -20.40
CA PHE A 775 22.18 4.55 -21.62
C PHE A 775 21.73 5.98 -21.36
N THR A 776 22.20 6.92 -22.16
CA THR A 776 21.65 8.29 -22.26
C THR A 776 20.77 8.40 -23.51
N GLU A 777 19.84 9.35 -23.54
CA GLU A 777 19.03 9.65 -24.74
C GLU A 777 19.90 9.82 -26.00
N LYS A 778 21.02 10.55 -25.87
CA LYS A 778 21.95 10.81 -26.97
C LYS A 778 22.60 9.53 -27.52
N GLU A 779 22.99 8.61 -26.64
CA GLU A 779 23.57 7.32 -27.07
C GLU A 779 22.53 6.47 -27.79
N LEU A 780 21.28 6.45 -27.32
CA LEU A 780 20.21 5.67 -27.95
C LEU A 780 19.82 6.24 -29.32
N GLN A 781 19.76 7.56 -29.45
CA GLN A 781 19.53 8.22 -30.75
C GLN A 781 20.66 7.93 -31.74
N ALA A 782 21.91 7.85 -31.28
CA ALA A 782 23.05 7.51 -32.13
C ALA A 782 22.99 6.07 -32.66
N LEU A 783 22.35 5.14 -31.93
CA LEU A 783 22.14 3.76 -32.39
C LEU A 783 21.13 3.68 -33.54
N GLY A 784 20.06 4.49 -33.50
CA GLY A 784 19.06 4.55 -34.56
C GLY A 784 19.59 5.05 -35.90
N ASN A 785 20.62 5.90 -35.88
CA ASN A 785 21.28 6.43 -37.09
C ASN A 785 22.31 5.48 -37.72
N GLN A 786 22.64 4.36 -37.07
CA GLN A 786 23.56 3.34 -37.61
C GLN A 786 22.81 2.16 -38.26
N ALA A 787 21.48 2.17 -38.23
CA ALA A 787 20.61 1.14 -38.80
C ALA A 787 19.81 1.61 -40.03
N GLN A 788 20.14 2.80 -40.58
CA GLN A 788 19.62 3.30 -41.86
C GLN A 788 20.64 3.15 -42.99
#